data_AF-A0A5C6NHX2-F1
#
_entry.id   AF-A0A5C6NHX2-F1
#
_cell.length_a   1.000
_cell.length_b   1.000
_cell.length_c   1.000
_cell.angle_alpha   90.00
_cell.angle_beta   90.00
_cell.angle_gamma   90.00
#
_symmetry.space_group_name_H-M   'P 1'
#
loop_
_entity.id
_entity.type
_entity.pdbx_description
1 polymer ?
#
loop_
_entity_poly.entity_id
_entity_poly.type
_entity_poly.pdbx_seq_one_letter_code
_entity_poly.pdbx_strand_id
1 'polypeptide(L)'
;MPECPSGYTRSTTDNMSCTACDGLCDKVCEGEEKVIDSVDAAQSLKGCTVIKGNLHINIRRGHNMVAELESFTGLIQRVKGYVRIRHSHTLNSLAFLRSLRYIDGENLLDDMYAFSAFDNHQLQYLWDWSQHNLTIKTGKLFFRANPKLCMSEIHKMWEKTGIQGRFDESDFRNNGDRASCESTILAFTSNSTSSTRIKLTWQRYRPPDYRDLISFIVYFKEAPYQNITEYEGQDGCGSNSWNMVDVELRQDRDSDPGVLLSGLKPWTQYAVFVKAITLVVENKHVPSAKSKVVYIRTRPSAPSMPQDVRAYSNSSTQLVVRWSPPVSANGNQTYYLVRWQQQAEDRELYQHNYCSKELKLPIRIAATGVGDQEEDTKPTKPDADGPEKGPCCPCPKSVEDLEAEAADASYRKVFENFLHNSIFTPRPPDRRRRDVFGVANSTHWPHNRLPINNSTVSSVQAGSNSSSSSNSGDNVEPVDREFEFTEQSVTERELQISGLKPFTVYRIDIHACNRQVQRCSAAEFVFSRTKPAEKADDIPGTVTWEGHEDWGFLRWPEPHHPNGLVLMYEIKFKLASESEKHECVSGQMYQTQRGVRLSNLSPGNYSVRVRAISLAGNGSWTHILDLYVAERYQNILFAMIFIPIAIVFFICLLVTMLVVLNKKRNSDRLGNGVLYASVNPEYFSAAESAFELMRMCWQYNPKMRPSFVEIISSIKDELEPSFSEVSFFYSADNKPAEAPQPHIDKLDNVDDILLDTPSSSSSVQPQQTPVSQQTPPSPSSETPPAPSRAASSPSSPCTSTAAVDKQPSSQQAANGLSGAGSDASARPSLDDLPPYAHMNGGRKNERAMPLPQSSAC
;
A
#
# COMPACT_ATOMS: atom_id res chain seq x y z
N MET A 1 45.14 31.57 2.36
CA MET A 1 43.79 31.50 1.74
C MET A 1 43.44 32.89 1.21
N PRO A 2 42.57 33.04 0.18
CA PRO A 2 42.19 34.35 -0.33
C PRO A 2 41.36 35.17 0.68
N GLU A 3 40.52 34.49 1.46
CA GLU A 3 39.72 35.03 2.56
C GLU A 3 40.09 34.35 3.89
N CYS A 4 39.64 34.93 5.01
CA CYS A 4 39.78 34.31 6.33
C CYS A 4 38.81 33.12 6.48
N PRO A 5 39.16 32.09 7.27
CA PRO A 5 38.24 30.99 7.55
C PRO A 5 37.03 31.45 8.37
N SER A 6 35.92 30.70 8.30
CA SER A 6 34.70 30.98 9.05
C SER A 6 34.96 31.14 10.56
N GLY A 7 34.45 32.21 11.16
CA GLY A 7 34.75 32.59 12.55
C GLY A 7 35.92 33.57 12.72
N TYR A 8 36.59 33.94 11.62
CA TYR A 8 37.67 34.93 11.62
C TYR A 8 37.40 36.05 10.58
N THR A 9 37.89 37.25 10.88
CA THR A 9 37.89 38.42 9.98
C THR A 9 39.31 38.97 9.82
N ARG A 10 39.56 39.81 8.80
CA ARG A 10 40.88 40.45 8.63
C ARG A 10 41.12 41.48 9.73
N SER A 11 42.32 41.51 10.29
CA SER A 11 42.69 42.50 11.30
C SER A 11 42.71 43.91 10.70
N THR A 12 42.22 44.89 11.46
CA THR A 12 42.24 46.31 11.06
C THR A 12 43.63 46.94 11.13
N THR A 13 44.62 46.26 11.74
CA THR A 13 46.01 46.75 11.86
C THR A 13 46.99 46.05 10.92
N ASP A 14 46.69 44.82 10.49
CA ASP A 14 47.48 44.05 9.51
C ASP A 14 46.56 43.22 8.61
N ASN A 15 46.39 43.69 7.37
CA ASN A 15 45.54 43.09 6.34
C ASN A 15 45.91 41.63 5.96
N MET A 16 47.11 41.14 6.32
CA MET A 16 47.51 39.74 6.08
C MET A 16 47.19 38.81 7.26
N SER A 17 46.73 39.34 8.39
CA SER A 17 46.37 38.57 9.58
C SER A 17 44.85 38.42 9.74
N CYS A 18 44.42 37.25 10.23
CA CYS A 18 43.01 36.96 10.52
C CYS A 18 42.81 36.85 12.05
N THR A 19 41.95 37.71 12.61
CA THR A 19 41.56 37.71 14.03
C THR A 19 40.23 36.99 14.21
N ALA A 20 40.10 36.21 15.30
CA ALA A 20 38.84 35.57 15.66
C ALA A 20 37.77 36.63 15.98
N CYS A 21 36.51 36.32 15.66
CA CYS A 21 35.37 37.19 15.92
C CYS A 21 34.67 36.80 17.23
N ASP A 22 34.32 37.79 18.07
CA ASP A 22 33.46 37.58 19.24
C ASP A 22 31.99 37.39 18.80
N GLY A 23 31.69 36.26 18.17
CA GLY A 23 30.39 35.89 17.62
C GLY A 23 30.36 35.85 16.09
N LEU A 24 29.29 36.38 15.49
CA LEU A 24 29.15 36.49 14.04
C LEU A 24 30.14 37.53 13.49
N CYS A 25 31.06 37.11 12.62
CA CYS A 25 31.98 38.01 11.94
C CYS A 25 31.26 39.03 11.05
N ASP A 26 31.81 40.24 10.99
CA ASP A 26 31.31 41.27 10.07
C ASP A 26 31.63 40.89 8.61
N LYS A 27 30.58 40.61 7.83
CA LYS A 27 30.66 40.47 6.37
C LYS A 27 30.30 41.82 5.74
N VAL A 28 31.33 42.57 5.35
CA VAL A 28 31.18 43.84 4.63
C VAL A 28 30.83 43.55 3.17
N CYS A 29 29.75 44.16 2.69
CA CYS A 29 29.27 44.02 1.32
C CYS A 29 29.34 45.38 0.61
N GLU A 30 30.24 45.46 -0.37
CA GLU A 30 30.60 46.71 -1.05
C GLU A 30 29.75 46.98 -2.30
N GLY A 31 29.51 48.26 -2.59
CA GLY A 31 28.84 48.76 -3.80
C GLY A 31 28.02 50.00 -3.50
N GLU A 32 28.16 51.04 -4.33
CA GLU A 32 27.68 52.41 -4.05
C GLU A 32 26.17 52.49 -3.79
N GLU A 33 25.37 51.72 -4.52
CA GLU A 33 23.94 51.50 -4.26
C GLU A 33 23.62 50.01 -4.32
N LYS A 34 22.82 49.53 -3.35
CA LYS A 34 22.22 48.20 -3.33
C LYS A 34 20.72 48.32 -3.48
N VAL A 35 20.22 48.03 -4.67
CA VAL A 35 18.79 48.04 -5.00
C VAL A 35 18.20 46.66 -4.74
N ILE A 36 17.08 46.60 -4.02
CA ILE A 36 16.25 45.42 -3.80
C ILE A 36 14.87 45.69 -4.41
N ASP A 37 14.66 45.22 -5.63
CA ASP A 37 13.37 45.22 -6.33
C ASP A 37 12.69 43.84 -6.35
N SER A 38 13.47 42.79 -6.06
CA SER A 38 13.18 41.37 -6.26
C SER A 38 13.84 40.51 -5.17
N VAL A 39 13.42 39.24 -5.06
CA VAL A 39 14.02 38.26 -4.15
C VAL A 39 15.46 37.94 -4.56
N ASP A 40 15.71 37.79 -5.87
CA ASP A 40 17.03 37.47 -6.43
C ASP A 40 18.05 38.59 -6.16
N ALA A 41 17.62 39.86 -6.25
CA ALA A 41 18.44 41.00 -5.84
C ALA A 41 18.77 40.94 -4.33
N ALA A 42 17.80 40.58 -3.48
CA ALA A 42 18.03 40.42 -2.05
C ALA A 42 19.00 39.26 -1.73
N GLN A 43 18.96 38.15 -2.49
CA GLN A 43 19.85 37.00 -2.30
C GLN A 43 21.34 37.39 -2.40
N SER A 44 21.70 38.42 -3.19
CA SER A 44 23.06 38.96 -3.25
C SER A 44 23.59 39.50 -1.91
N LEU A 45 22.68 39.88 -0.99
CA LEU A 45 22.99 40.39 0.33
C LEU A 45 23.06 39.30 1.43
N LYS A 46 22.91 38.01 1.06
CA LYS A 46 22.85 36.91 2.02
C LYS A 46 24.08 36.89 2.95
N GLY A 47 23.82 37.01 4.24
CA GLY A 47 24.83 37.02 5.30
C GLY A 47 25.62 38.31 5.46
N CYS A 48 25.29 39.38 4.73
CA CYS A 48 25.92 40.69 4.93
C CYS A 48 25.53 41.28 6.29
N THR A 49 26.49 41.84 7.02
CA THR A 49 26.26 42.57 8.28
C THR A 49 26.46 44.08 8.11
N VAL A 50 27.34 44.49 7.19
CA VAL A 50 27.61 45.91 6.90
C VAL A 50 27.47 46.18 5.41
N ILE A 51 26.61 47.12 5.04
CA ILE A 51 26.53 47.64 3.66
C ILE A 51 27.40 48.89 3.55
N LYS A 52 28.43 48.82 2.70
CA LYS A 52 29.32 49.94 2.36
C LYS A 52 28.81 50.63 1.09
N GLY A 53 27.73 51.39 1.28
CA GLY A 53 26.97 52.09 0.24
C GLY A 53 25.57 52.48 0.72
N ASN A 54 24.70 52.83 -0.22
CA ASN A 54 23.28 53.14 0.01
C ASN A 54 22.41 51.87 -0.12
N LEU A 55 21.29 51.80 0.61
CA LEU A 55 20.31 50.71 0.53
C LEU A 55 18.96 51.23 0.00
N HIS A 56 18.49 50.69 -1.11
CA HIS A 56 17.26 51.11 -1.78
C HIS A 56 16.32 49.91 -1.99
N ILE A 57 15.08 50.02 -1.52
CA ILE A 57 14.06 48.97 -1.55
C ILE A 57 12.88 49.47 -2.41
N ASN A 58 12.53 48.71 -3.46
CA ASN A 58 11.59 49.10 -4.52
C ASN A 58 10.69 47.91 -4.92
N ILE A 59 10.15 47.19 -3.93
CA ILE A 59 9.51 45.88 -4.11
C ILE A 59 8.03 46.05 -4.50
N ARG A 60 7.78 46.03 -5.81
CA ARG A 60 6.45 46.32 -6.39
C ARG A 60 5.51 45.11 -6.49
N ARG A 61 6.04 43.88 -6.50
CA ARG A 61 5.31 42.62 -6.66
C ARG A 61 6.03 41.48 -5.93
N GLY A 62 5.31 40.39 -5.65
CA GLY A 62 5.84 39.17 -5.03
C GLY A 62 4.92 38.60 -3.95
N HIS A 63 5.16 37.34 -3.57
CA HIS A 63 4.41 36.59 -2.55
C HIS A 63 5.38 35.99 -1.51
N ASN A 64 4.97 35.92 -0.25
CA ASN A 64 5.75 35.48 0.92
C ASN A 64 7.06 36.26 1.16
N MET A 65 7.21 37.42 0.53
CA MET A 65 8.46 38.18 0.41
C MET A 65 9.14 38.45 1.75
N VAL A 66 8.36 38.75 2.80
CA VAL A 66 8.90 39.22 4.09
C VAL A 66 9.82 38.19 4.75
N ALA A 67 9.51 36.89 4.64
CA ALA A 67 10.31 35.83 5.26
C ALA A 67 11.62 35.56 4.50
N GLU A 68 11.57 35.60 3.17
CA GLU A 68 12.76 35.44 2.31
C GLU A 68 13.69 36.65 2.43
N LEU A 69 13.12 37.86 2.48
CA LEU A 69 13.84 39.10 2.76
C LEU A 69 14.51 39.05 4.15
N GLU A 70 13.85 38.55 5.20
CA GLU A 70 14.51 38.37 6.51
C GLU A 70 15.67 37.35 6.42
N SER A 71 15.50 36.26 5.67
CA SER A 71 16.55 35.24 5.46
C SER A 71 17.82 35.80 4.80
N PHE A 72 17.67 36.77 3.89
CA PHE A 72 18.82 37.38 3.20
C PHE A 72 19.35 38.64 3.89
N THR A 73 18.47 39.51 4.39
CA THR A 73 18.81 40.87 4.86
C THR A 73 18.73 41.06 6.38
N GLY A 74 18.12 40.12 7.12
CA GLY A 74 17.89 40.26 8.57
C GLY A 74 19.15 40.28 9.43
N LEU A 75 20.31 39.91 8.87
CA LEU A 75 21.64 40.00 9.51
C LEU A 75 22.32 41.36 9.34
N ILE A 76 21.81 42.26 8.50
CA ILE A 76 22.40 43.60 8.29
C ILE A 76 22.24 44.43 9.57
N GLN A 77 23.37 44.88 10.12
CA GLN A 77 23.45 45.69 11.34
C GLN A 77 23.75 47.17 11.07
N ARG A 78 24.49 47.47 10.00
CA ARG A 78 24.93 48.85 9.67
C ARG A 78 24.84 49.15 8.18
N VAL A 79 24.23 50.28 7.84
CA VAL A 79 24.28 50.89 6.49
C VAL A 79 25.13 52.15 6.56
N LYS A 80 26.07 52.29 5.62
CA LYS A 80 27.03 53.40 5.58
C LYS A 80 26.45 54.70 5.00
N GLY A 81 25.75 54.59 3.87
CA GLY A 81 25.02 55.70 3.26
C GLY A 81 23.61 55.86 3.84
N TYR A 82 22.65 56.17 2.98
CA TYR A 82 21.23 56.30 3.35
C TYR A 82 20.42 55.02 3.10
N VAL A 83 19.22 54.95 3.68
CA VAL A 83 18.20 53.91 3.43
C VAL A 83 16.96 54.52 2.79
N ARG A 84 16.48 53.93 1.69
CA ARG A 84 15.32 54.41 0.91
C ARG A 84 14.34 53.27 0.63
N ILE A 85 13.07 53.44 0.98
CA ILE A 85 11.98 52.51 0.67
C ILE A 85 10.95 53.24 -0.19
N ARG A 86 10.78 52.81 -1.45
CA ARG A 86 9.97 53.51 -2.44
C ARG A 86 9.04 52.55 -3.19
N HIS A 87 7.81 52.94 -3.49
CA HIS A 87 6.84 52.13 -4.26
C HIS A 87 6.66 50.68 -3.75
N SER A 88 7.00 50.39 -2.50
CA SER A 88 7.13 49.02 -2.01
C SER A 88 5.79 48.50 -1.52
N HIS A 89 4.81 48.48 -2.45
CA HIS A 89 3.39 48.32 -2.15
C HIS A 89 3.02 46.93 -1.61
N THR A 90 3.93 45.94 -1.62
CA THR A 90 3.70 44.63 -0.98
C THR A 90 4.06 44.62 0.52
N LEU A 91 4.97 45.49 0.95
CA LEU A 91 5.52 45.49 2.31
C LEU A 91 4.54 46.08 3.33
N ASN A 92 4.19 45.29 4.34
CA ASN A 92 3.44 45.74 5.51
C ASN A 92 4.34 46.38 6.59
N SER A 93 5.65 46.13 6.52
CA SER A 93 6.63 46.32 7.58
C SER A 93 8.05 46.52 7.05
N LEU A 94 8.95 47.00 7.92
CA LEU A 94 10.40 46.94 7.75
C LEU A 94 11.09 45.95 8.72
N ALA A 95 10.33 45.20 9.53
CA ALA A 95 10.84 44.32 10.57
C ALA A 95 11.78 43.20 10.08
N PHE A 96 11.73 42.86 8.78
CA PHE A 96 12.67 41.94 8.14
C PHE A 96 14.12 42.46 8.17
N LEU A 97 14.35 43.78 8.28
CA LEU A 97 15.64 44.39 8.63
C LEU A 97 15.87 44.27 10.15
N ARG A 98 15.84 43.03 10.64
CA ARG A 98 15.70 42.67 12.06
C ARG A 98 16.86 43.17 12.93
N SER A 99 18.09 43.03 12.43
CA SER A 99 19.31 43.39 13.16
C SER A 99 19.81 44.81 12.90
N LEU A 100 19.14 45.62 12.07
CA LEU A 100 19.62 46.94 11.67
C LEU A 100 19.67 47.89 12.87
N ARG A 101 20.86 48.30 13.29
CA ARG A 101 21.10 49.18 14.45
C ARG A 101 21.66 50.56 14.09
N TYR A 102 22.35 50.68 12.96
CA TYR A 102 23.10 51.89 12.61
C TYR A 102 22.89 52.33 11.16
N ILE A 103 22.63 53.62 10.96
CA ILE A 103 22.71 54.30 9.67
C ILE A 103 23.70 55.47 9.84
N ASP A 104 24.86 55.39 9.20
CA ASP A 104 25.94 56.37 9.42
C ASP A 104 25.73 57.68 8.63
N GLY A 105 25.00 57.63 7.51
CA GLY A 105 24.67 58.80 6.68
C GLY A 105 25.87 59.43 5.97
N GLU A 106 26.91 58.64 5.65
CA GLU A 106 28.12 59.12 4.94
C GLU A 106 27.79 59.67 3.54
N ASN A 107 26.70 59.18 2.95
CA ASN A 107 25.99 59.78 1.81
C ASN A 107 24.53 60.02 2.22
N LEU A 108 23.93 61.12 1.76
CA LEU A 108 22.54 61.49 2.03
C LEU A 108 21.73 61.59 0.73
N LEU A 109 20.45 61.24 0.79
CA LEU A 109 19.50 61.48 -0.30
C LEU A 109 19.13 62.98 -0.33
N ASP A 110 19.23 63.59 -1.51
CA ASP A 110 18.98 65.01 -1.74
C ASP A 110 19.78 65.92 -0.76
N ASP A 111 21.01 65.51 -0.42
CA ASP A 111 21.93 66.10 0.57
C ASP A 111 21.35 66.33 1.98
N MET A 112 20.17 65.76 2.29
CA MET A 112 19.45 66.01 3.55
C MET A 112 18.99 64.75 4.28
N TYR A 113 18.64 63.67 3.59
CA TYR A 113 17.89 62.56 4.18
C TYR A 113 18.72 61.28 4.30
N ALA A 114 18.86 60.75 5.51
CA ALA A 114 19.50 59.45 5.76
C ALA A 114 18.49 58.29 5.76
N PHE A 115 17.20 58.60 5.95
CA PHE A 115 16.11 57.62 5.85
C PHE A 115 14.92 58.21 5.09
N SER A 116 14.43 57.51 4.07
CA SER A 116 13.35 57.96 3.20
C SER A 116 12.34 56.85 2.93
N ALA A 117 11.06 57.08 3.22
CA ALA A 117 9.95 56.18 2.91
C ALA A 117 8.86 56.93 2.11
N PHE A 118 8.74 56.61 0.82
CA PHE A 118 7.85 57.29 -0.11
C PHE A 118 6.96 56.33 -0.90
N ASP A 119 5.65 56.60 -0.95
CA ASP A 119 4.69 55.85 -1.77
C ASP A 119 4.61 54.34 -1.43
N ASN A 120 4.44 54.02 -0.14
CA ASN A 120 4.34 52.64 0.34
C ASN A 120 2.93 52.34 0.87
N HIS A 121 2.03 51.98 -0.06
CA HIS A 121 0.59 51.85 0.17
C HIS A 121 0.14 50.88 1.27
N GLN A 122 0.89 49.81 1.56
CA GLN A 122 0.51 48.79 2.56
C GLN A 122 1.31 48.86 3.87
N LEU A 123 2.32 49.72 3.93
CA LEU A 123 3.20 49.88 5.08
C LEU A 123 2.39 50.41 6.27
N GLN A 124 2.33 49.63 7.37
CA GLN A 124 1.50 49.92 8.55
C GLN A 124 2.33 50.23 9.78
N TYR A 125 3.51 49.62 9.91
CA TYR A 125 4.43 49.79 11.02
C TYR A 125 5.87 49.65 10.53
N LEU A 126 6.85 50.07 11.34
CA LEU A 126 8.26 50.06 10.95
C LEU A 126 8.98 48.88 11.60
N TRP A 127 9.24 48.98 12.91
CA TRP A 127 9.79 47.92 13.76
C TRP A 127 9.04 47.88 15.09
N ASP A 128 9.20 46.80 15.88
CA ASP A 128 8.77 46.81 17.28
C ASP A 128 9.77 47.61 18.13
N TRP A 129 9.47 48.89 18.37
CA TRP A 129 10.27 49.81 19.16
C TRP A 129 10.44 49.44 20.66
N SER A 130 9.81 48.35 21.13
CA SER A 130 10.10 47.77 22.45
C SER A 130 11.29 46.80 22.43
N GLN A 131 11.54 46.14 21.30
CA GLN A 131 12.64 45.18 21.07
C GLN A 131 13.73 45.71 20.12
N HIS A 132 13.45 46.79 19.40
CA HIS A 132 14.30 47.33 18.35
C HIS A 132 14.77 48.76 18.68
N ASN A 133 16.08 48.96 18.60
CA ASN A 133 16.76 50.26 18.62
C ASN A 133 17.46 50.50 17.27
N LEU A 134 17.49 51.76 16.85
CA LEU A 134 18.12 52.23 15.62
C LEU A 134 18.75 53.60 15.91
N THR A 135 19.97 53.85 15.45
CA THR A 135 20.66 55.13 15.60
C THR A 135 21.04 55.68 14.23
N ILE A 136 20.67 56.93 13.97
CA ILE A 136 20.97 57.63 12.71
C ILE A 136 21.95 58.75 13.03
N LYS A 137 23.17 58.64 12.52
CA LYS A 137 24.31 59.48 12.94
C LYS A 137 24.29 60.87 12.31
N THR A 138 23.84 60.98 11.06
CA THR A 138 23.70 62.24 10.31
C THR A 138 22.47 62.17 9.41
N GLY A 139 21.96 63.31 8.94
CA GLY A 139 20.79 63.39 8.06
C GLY A 139 19.42 63.35 8.77
N LYS A 140 18.35 63.55 7.98
CA LYS A 140 16.95 63.64 8.43
C LYS A 140 16.12 62.43 7.98
N LEU A 141 14.89 62.33 8.52
CA LEU A 141 13.83 61.43 8.04
C LEU A 141 13.00 62.10 6.94
N PHE A 142 12.46 61.29 6.02
CA PHE A 142 11.44 61.70 5.04
C PHE A 142 10.34 60.64 4.95
N PHE A 143 9.08 61.03 5.22
CA PHE A 143 7.91 60.17 5.09
C PHE A 143 6.79 60.91 4.36
N ARG A 144 6.38 60.43 3.17
CA ARG A 144 5.21 60.94 2.43
C ARG A 144 4.53 59.84 1.63
N ALA A 145 3.21 59.94 1.45
CA ALA A 145 2.40 58.97 0.72
C ALA A 145 2.49 57.53 1.28
N ASN A 146 2.50 57.38 2.61
CA ASN A 146 2.40 56.09 3.29
C ASN A 146 1.02 56.02 3.99
N PRO A 147 -0.09 55.84 3.26
CA PRO A 147 -1.45 56.08 3.76
C PRO A 147 -1.89 55.15 4.89
N LYS A 148 -1.24 54.00 5.06
CA LYS A 148 -1.48 53.07 6.17
C LYS A 148 -0.51 53.21 7.35
N LEU A 149 0.54 54.03 7.22
CA LEU A 149 1.56 54.20 8.26
C LEU A 149 1.15 55.34 9.20
N CYS A 150 0.96 55.01 10.47
CA CYS A 150 0.54 55.97 11.48
C CYS A 150 1.62 57.00 11.84
N MET A 151 1.21 58.28 11.95
CA MET A 151 2.07 59.37 12.43
C MET A 151 2.71 59.08 13.79
N SER A 152 2.02 58.33 14.67
CA SER A 152 2.55 57.87 15.95
C SER A 152 3.74 56.91 15.82
N GLU A 153 3.86 56.13 14.74
CA GLU A 153 5.05 55.29 14.48
C GLU A 153 6.23 56.12 13.95
N ILE A 154 5.94 57.17 13.18
CA ILE A 154 6.96 58.13 12.71
C ILE A 154 7.50 58.94 13.90
N HIS A 155 6.65 59.35 14.85
CA HIS A 155 7.07 60.03 16.09
C HIS A 155 7.95 59.11 16.98
N LYS A 156 7.56 57.84 17.15
CA LYS A 156 8.39 56.84 17.86
C LYS A 156 9.75 56.65 17.19
N MET A 157 9.80 56.60 15.85
CA MET A 157 11.08 56.53 15.14
C MET A 157 11.94 57.77 15.41
N TRP A 158 11.36 58.96 15.39
CA TRP A 158 12.08 60.21 15.70
C TRP A 158 12.69 60.17 17.12
N GLU A 159 11.88 59.85 18.13
CA GLU A 159 12.34 59.68 19.53
C GLU A 159 13.46 58.66 19.66
N LYS A 160 13.31 57.49 19.02
CA LYS A 160 14.23 56.36 19.15
C LYS A 160 15.54 56.53 18.39
N THR A 161 15.54 57.31 17.29
CA THR A 161 16.73 57.52 16.43
C THR A 161 17.62 58.67 16.88
N GLY A 162 17.13 59.59 17.70
CA GLY A 162 17.92 60.66 18.31
C GLY A 162 18.35 61.78 17.35
N ILE A 163 17.61 61.96 16.25
CA ILE A 163 17.96 62.93 15.19
C ILE A 163 17.88 64.37 15.71
N GLN A 164 18.87 65.18 15.36
CA GLN A 164 18.94 66.58 15.75
C GLN A 164 17.99 67.45 14.91
N GLY A 165 16.95 67.97 15.54
CA GLY A 165 16.00 68.90 14.93
C GLY A 165 14.76 69.12 15.79
N ARG A 166 13.80 69.87 15.26
CA ARG A 166 12.42 69.91 15.78
C ARG A 166 11.55 68.99 14.90
N PHE A 167 10.72 68.17 15.52
CA PHE A 167 9.67 67.44 14.82
C PHE A 167 8.56 68.41 14.39
N ASP A 168 8.22 68.42 13.10
CA ASP A 168 7.13 69.21 12.53
C ASP A 168 6.22 68.28 11.71
N GLU A 169 4.96 68.15 12.13
CA GLU A 169 3.97 67.28 11.45
C GLU A 169 3.69 67.74 10.01
N SER A 170 3.92 69.02 9.69
CA SER A 170 3.62 69.59 8.38
C SER A 170 4.63 69.22 7.29
N ASP A 171 5.78 68.63 7.64
CA ASP A 171 6.71 67.99 6.70
C ASP A 171 6.21 66.60 6.26
N PHE A 172 5.51 65.89 7.15
CA PHE A 172 5.07 64.49 7.05
C PHE A 172 3.63 64.32 6.55
N ARG A 173 3.23 65.15 5.57
CA ARG A 173 1.88 65.11 4.98
C ARG A 173 1.60 63.79 4.23
N ASN A 174 0.33 63.40 4.22
CA ASN A 174 -0.19 62.22 3.53
C ASN A 174 0.45 60.90 4.04
N ASN A 175 0.51 60.75 5.37
CA ASN A 175 0.77 59.48 6.03
C ASN A 175 -0.40 59.20 6.99
N GLY A 176 -0.85 57.95 7.04
CA GLY A 176 -1.92 57.53 7.97
C GLY A 176 -3.35 57.94 7.58
N ASP A 177 -3.58 58.57 6.42
CA ASP A 177 -4.93 59.00 5.95
C ASP A 177 -5.93 57.84 5.73
N ARG A 178 -5.44 56.60 5.72
CA ARG A 178 -6.23 55.35 5.61
C ARG A 178 -5.88 54.36 6.72
N ALA A 179 -5.41 54.87 7.86
CA ALA A 179 -4.97 54.07 9.01
C ALA A 179 -5.83 54.31 10.26
N SER A 180 -6.23 53.23 10.93
CA SER A 180 -6.87 53.29 12.24
C SER A 180 -5.82 53.29 13.35
N CYS A 181 -5.20 54.46 13.58
CA CYS A 181 -4.05 54.61 14.47
C CYS A 181 -4.38 54.53 15.96
N GLU A 182 -5.62 54.82 16.34
CA GLU A 182 -6.15 54.62 17.68
C GLU A 182 -7.17 53.47 17.62
N SER A 183 -6.93 52.39 18.39
CA SER A 183 -7.75 51.18 18.32
C SER A 183 -8.22 50.71 19.69
N THR A 184 -9.53 50.56 19.88
CA THR A 184 -10.11 50.03 21.13
C THR A 184 -9.70 48.57 21.33
N ILE A 185 -9.22 48.20 22.53
CA ILE A 185 -8.81 46.82 22.81
C ILE A 185 -10.03 45.96 23.14
N LEU A 186 -10.26 44.91 22.35
CA LEU A 186 -11.33 43.93 22.60
C LEU A 186 -10.88 42.87 23.63
N ALA A 187 -11.74 42.60 24.61
CA ALA A 187 -11.57 41.50 25.55
C ALA A 187 -12.33 40.24 25.09
N PHE A 188 -11.73 39.06 25.31
CA PHE A 188 -12.44 37.78 25.14
C PHE A 188 -13.26 37.47 26.39
N THR A 189 -14.55 37.16 26.22
CA THR A 189 -15.50 36.90 27.31
C THR A 189 -15.52 35.43 27.70
N SER A 190 -15.40 34.52 26.74
CA SER A 190 -15.32 33.08 27.00
C SER A 190 -14.55 32.32 25.92
N ASN A 191 -13.92 31.21 26.31
CA ASN A 191 -13.43 30.19 25.40
C ASN A 191 -13.95 28.80 25.83
N SER A 192 -14.20 27.93 24.85
CA SER A 192 -14.58 26.54 25.10
C SER A 192 -13.92 25.64 24.07
N THR A 193 -13.03 24.77 24.53
CA THR A 193 -12.19 23.94 23.67
C THR A 193 -12.73 22.51 23.57
N SER A 194 -12.68 21.96 22.37
CA SER A 194 -12.81 20.54 22.06
C SER A 194 -11.48 20.04 21.48
N SER A 195 -11.39 18.78 21.03
CA SER A 195 -10.20 18.26 20.36
C SER A 195 -10.01 18.87 18.97
N THR A 196 -11.08 19.11 18.21
CA THR A 196 -10.99 19.65 16.83
C THR A 196 -11.70 20.98 16.61
N ARG A 197 -12.16 21.63 17.69
CA ARG A 197 -12.94 22.87 17.66
C ARG A 197 -12.61 23.80 18.82
N ILE A 198 -12.69 25.11 18.60
CA ILE A 198 -12.60 26.14 19.64
C ILE A 198 -13.79 27.10 19.45
N LYS A 199 -14.66 27.21 20.45
CA LYS A 199 -15.68 28.27 20.53
C LYS A 199 -15.08 29.47 21.26
N LEU A 200 -15.29 30.66 20.71
CA LEU A 200 -14.84 31.95 21.28
C LEU A 200 -16.02 32.91 21.36
N THR A 201 -16.05 33.74 22.40
CA THR A 201 -16.87 34.97 22.44
C THR A 201 -16.01 36.13 22.91
N TRP A 202 -16.33 37.35 22.46
CA TRP A 202 -15.64 38.58 22.84
C TRP A 202 -16.63 39.70 23.05
N GLN A 203 -16.22 40.70 23.83
CA GLN A 203 -17.04 41.85 24.18
C GLN A 203 -17.55 42.56 22.91
N ARG A 204 -18.86 42.78 22.84
CA ARG A 204 -19.49 43.54 21.75
C ARG A 204 -18.96 44.97 21.67
N TYR A 205 -18.27 45.29 20.58
CA TYR A 205 -17.94 46.68 20.20
C TYR A 205 -19.17 47.38 19.60
N ARG A 206 -19.24 48.71 19.78
CA ARG A 206 -20.15 49.59 19.05
C ARG A 206 -19.33 50.75 18.48
N PRO A 207 -19.42 51.07 17.19
CA PRO A 207 -18.75 52.24 16.62
C PRO A 207 -19.32 53.55 17.19
N PRO A 208 -18.58 54.67 17.12
CA PRO A 208 -19.04 55.98 17.59
C PRO A 208 -20.24 56.55 16.82
N ASP A 209 -20.32 56.29 15.50
CA ASP A 209 -21.53 56.58 14.71
C ASP A 209 -22.38 55.30 14.61
N TYR A 210 -23.65 55.41 14.99
CA TYR A 210 -24.62 54.30 14.94
C TYR A 210 -24.99 53.87 13.50
N ARG A 211 -24.55 54.61 12.49
CA ARG A 211 -24.74 54.31 11.06
C ARG A 211 -23.62 53.43 10.48
N ASP A 212 -22.47 53.35 11.13
CA ASP A 212 -21.33 52.56 10.63
C ASP A 212 -21.66 51.07 10.72
N LEU A 213 -21.59 50.37 9.58
CA LEU A 213 -21.71 48.91 9.56
C LEU A 213 -20.44 48.29 10.15
N ILE A 214 -20.63 47.49 11.20
CA ILE A 214 -19.57 46.75 11.87
C ILE A 214 -19.63 45.26 11.50
N SER A 215 -18.47 44.66 11.28
CA SER A 215 -18.24 43.21 11.22
C SER A 215 -16.98 42.85 12.02
N PHE A 216 -16.73 41.57 12.30
CA PHE A 216 -15.49 41.10 12.91
C PHE A 216 -14.79 40.08 12.01
N ILE A 217 -13.46 40.14 11.92
CA ILE A 217 -12.64 39.06 11.38
C ILE A 217 -11.87 38.41 12.52
N VAL A 218 -11.96 37.10 12.62
CA VAL A 218 -11.16 36.26 13.53
C VAL A 218 -9.95 35.72 12.76
N TYR A 219 -8.76 36.02 13.24
CA TYR A 219 -7.48 35.56 12.69
C TYR A 219 -6.94 34.44 13.58
N PHE A 220 -6.60 33.27 13.01
CA PHE A 220 -5.99 32.18 13.77
C PHE A 220 -4.89 31.42 12.99
N LYS A 221 -3.84 30.99 13.69
CA LYS A 221 -2.79 30.11 13.13
C LYS A 221 -2.20 29.18 14.17
N GLU A 222 -1.60 28.08 13.72
CA GLU A 222 -0.87 27.15 14.58
C GLU A 222 0.38 27.84 15.18
N ALA A 223 0.58 27.64 16.49
CA ALA A 223 1.46 28.47 17.30
C ALA A 223 2.19 27.63 18.36
N PRO A 224 3.28 26.93 18.03
CA PRO A 224 4.04 26.13 19.00
C PRO A 224 4.59 26.97 20.16
N TYR A 225 5.00 28.21 19.85
CA TYR A 225 5.59 29.18 20.77
C TYR A 225 4.67 30.42 20.92
N GLN A 226 4.93 31.24 21.94
CA GLN A 226 4.10 32.42 22.29
C GLN A 226 4.74 33.77 21.89
N ASN A 227 5.55 33.76 20.82
CA ASN A 227 6.31 34.90 20.29
C ASN A 227 5.71 35.51 19.01
N ILE A 228 4.52 35.06 18.60
CA ILE A 228 3.84 35.49 17.37
C ILE A 228 3.32 36.91 17.50
N THR A 229 3.48 37.71 16.44
CA THR A 229 2.95 39.09 16.32
C THR A 229 1.82 39.15 15.28
N GLU A 230 0.92 40.13 15.42
CA GLU A 230 -0.24 40.38 14.53
C GLU A 230 0.13 40.32 13.04
N TYR A 231 1.27 40.91 12.69
CA TYR A 231 1.66 41.23 11.32
C TYR A 231 2.53 40.17 10.62
N GLU A 232 2.93 39.13 11.36
CA GLU A 232 3.89 38.12 10.90
C GLU A 232 3.35 37.35 9.67
N GLY A 233 3.99 37.58 8.51
CA GLY A 233 3.60 37.01 7.21
C GLY A 233 2.39 37.65 6.53
N GLN A 234 1.89 38.79 7.02
CA GLN A 234 0.72 39.46 6.42
C GLN A 234 1.09 40.31 5.18
N ASP A 235 1.43 39.64 4.08
CA ASP A 235 1.65 40.27 2.77
C ASP A 235 0.48 41.14 2.33
N GLY A 236 0.75 42.16 1.49
CA GLY A 236 -0.28 42.97 0.83
C GLY A 236 -1.27 42.21 -0.07
N CYS A 237 -1.05 40.90 -0.32
CA CYS A 237 -1.95 40.00 -1.04
C CYS A 237 -2.60 38.90 -0.16
N GLY A 238 -2.36 38.90 1.16
CA GLY A 238 -3.02 37.98 2.10
C GLY A 238 -2.50 36.54 2.15
N SER A 239 -1.24 36.29 1.75
CA SER A 239 -0.64 34.97 1.64
C SER A 239 -0.49 34.24 3.00
N ASN A 240 -1.21 33.12 3.16
CA ASN A 240 -0.91 31.93 3.98
C ASN A 240 -0.58 32.01 5.48
N SER A 241 -0.25 33.15 6.10
CA SER A 241 0.24 33.14 7.49
C SER A 241 -0.87 33.04 8.55
N TRP A 242 -2.04 33.63 8.31
CA TRP A 242 -3.20 33.60 9.21
C TRP A 242 -4.46 33.12 8.47
N ASN A 243 -5.19 32.18 9.08
CA ASN A 243 -6.53 31.80 8.64
C ASN A 243 -7.51 32.88 9.11
N MET A 244 -8.41 33.31 8.23
CA MET A 244 -9.38 34.38 8.49
C MET A 244 -10.81 33.83 8.44
N VAL A 245 -11.66 34.27 9.37
CA VAL A 245 -13.09 33.96 9.40
C VAL A 245 -13.88 35.22 9.69
N ASP A 246 -14.74 35.62 8.77
CA ASP A 246 -15.68 36.72 8.93
C ASP A 246 -16.84 36.32 9.86
N VAL A 247 -17.25 37.24 10.73
CA VAL A 247 -18.27 37.04 11.77
C VAL A 247 -19.18 38.24 11.81
N GLU A 248 -20.33 38.10 11.13
CA GLU A 248 -21.43 39.04 11.15
C GLU A 248 -22.00 39.22 12.58
N LEU A 249 -22.42 40.44 12.93
CA LEU A 249 -23.13 40.65 14.19
C LEU A 249 -24.56 40.13 14.09
N ARG A 250 -24.93 39.27 15.04
CA ARG A 250 -26.31 38.82 15.22
C ARG A 250 -27.20 40.02 15.55
N GLN A 251 -28.43 40.03 15.01
CA GLN A 251 -29.40 41.11 15.20
C GLN A 251 -29.86 41.30 16.66
N ASP A 252 -29.82 40.22 17.44
CA ASP A 252 -29.94 40.27 18.90
C ASP A 252 -28.93 41.28 19.48
N ARG A 253 -29.38 42.13 20.40
CA ARG A 253 -28.61 43.26 20.93
C ARG A 253 -27.84 42.93 22.21
N ASP A 254 -28.21 41.84 22.89
CA ASP A 254 -27.79 41.57 24.27
C ASP A 254 -26.79 40.41 24.38
N SER A 255 -26.64 39.58 23.35
CA SER A 255 -25.56 38.58 23.27
C SER A 255 -24.21 39.17 22.83
N ASP A 256 -23.11 38.62 23.34
CA ASP A 256 -21.77 38.89 22.81
C ASP A 256 -21.54 38.18 21.46
N PRO A 257 -20.83 38.80 20.50
CA PRO A 257 -20.38 38.14 19.27
C PRO A 257 -19.43 36.97 19.58
N GLY A 258 -19.39 35.98 18.67
CA GLY A 258 -18.58 34.80 18.84
C GLY A 258 -18.59 33.85 17.65
N VAL A 259 -17.59 32.98 17.59
CA VAL A 259 -17.35 32.03 16.48
C VAL A 259 -17.13 30.62 17.01
N LEU A 260 -17.34 29.62 16.14
CA LEU A 260 -16.91 28.23 16.35
C LEU A 260 -15.86 27.86 15.30
N LEU A 261 -14.58 28.00 15.65
CA LEU A 261 -13.47 27.48 14.83
C LEU A 261 -13.54 25.95 14.82
N SER A 262 -13.31 25.34 13.66
CA SER A 262 -13.41 23.88 13.47
C SER A 262 -12.38 23.39 12.44
N GLY A 263 -12.19 22.07 12.35
CA GLY A 263 -11.11 21.48 11.52
C GLY A 263 -9.72 21.58 12.15
N LEU A 264 -9.64 21.90 13.44
CA LEU A 264 -8.37 22.11 14.15
C LEU A 264 -7.72 20.77 14.53
N LYS A 265 -6.39 20.72 14.54
CA LYS A 265 -5.60 19.60 15.10
C LYS A 265 -5.81 19.45 16.62
N PRO A 266 -5.90 18.22 17.17
CA PRO A 266 -5.94 17.96 18.62
C PRO A 266 -4.61 18.23 19.34
N TRP A 267 -4.70 18.62 20.62
CA TRP A 267 -3.56 19.01 21.47
C TRP A 267 -2.68 20.16 20.95
N THR A 268 -3.04 20.78 19.84
CA THR A 268 -2.30 21.85 19.18
C THR A 268 -2.65 23.22 19.78
N GLN A 269 -1.63 24.06 19.92
CA GLN A 269 -1.76 25.44 20.37
C GLN A 269 -1.97 26.37 19.16
N TYR A 270 -2.96 27.24 19.24
CA TYR A 270 -3.29 28.24 18.23
C TYR A 270 -3.12 29.64 18.82
N ALA A 271 -2.51 30.53 18.04
CA ALA A 271 -2.60 31.97 18.26
C ALA A 271 -3.91 32.45 17.63
N VAL A 272 -4.66 33.30 18.33
CA VAL A 272 -5.92 33.87 17.85
C VAL A 272 -6.01 35.35 18.21
N PHE A 273 -6.52 36.18 17.30
CA PHE A 273 -6.99 37.53 17.62
C PHE A 273 -8.22 37.89 16.79
N VAL A 274 -8.93 38.96 17.19
CA VAL A 274 -10.12 39.47 16.50
C VAL A 274 -9.91 40.93 16.14
N LYS A 275 -10.32 41.33 14.93
CA LYS A 275 -10.32 42.72 14.47
C LYS A 275 -11.73 43.11 14.03
N ALA A 276 -12.24 44.23 14.53
CA ALA A 276 -13.46 44.83 14.01
C ALA A 276 -13.15 45.57 12.70
N ILE A 277 -14.01 45.39 11.70
CA ILE A 277 -14.07 46.23 10.49
C ILE A 277 -15.27 47.14 10.62
N THR A 278 -15.05 48.43 10.46
CA THR A 278 -16.07 49.48 10.43
C THR A 278 -16.11 50.09 9.02
N LEU A 279 -17.26 49.99 8.36
CA LEU A 279 -17.51 50.59 7.05
C LEU A 279 -18.04 52.01 7.25
N VAL A 280 -17.11 52.95 7.40
CA VAL A 280 -17.39 54.38 7.65
C VAL A 280 -17.75 55.08 6.34
N VAL A 281 -18.77 55.95 6.38
CA VAL A 281 -19.35 56.61 5.18
C VAL A 281 -18.64 57.94 4.84
N GLU A 282 -17.85 58.52 5.74
CA GLU A 282 -17.10 59.77 5.53
C GLU A 282 -15.58 59.60 5.71
N ASN A 283 -14.79 60.46 5.05
CA ASN A 283 -13.33 60.54 5.14
C ASN A 283 -12.84 61.14 6.49
N LYS A 284 -13.17 60.50 7.62
CA LYS A 284 -12.68 60.84 8.97
C LYS A 284 -12.00 59.62 9.60
N HIS A 285 -11.24 59.83 10.67
CA HIS A 285 -10.53 58.79 11.41
C HIS A 285 -11.39 57.55 11.65
N VAL A 286 -11.08 56.44 10.96
CA VAL A 286 -11.85 55.20 11.04
C VAL A 286 -11.56 54.53 12.39
N PRO A 287 -12.54 54.44 13.31
CA PRO A 287 -12.32 53.84 14.61
C PRO A 287 -12.31 52.32 14.47
N SER A 288 -11.16 51.71 14.73
CA SER A 288 -10.98 50.25 14.73
C SER A 288 -11.04 49.73 16.17
N ALA A 289 -11.44 48.48 16.33
CA ALA A 289 -11.18 47.73 17.56
C ALA A 289 -10.42 46.44 17.23
N LYS A 290 -9.53 45.99 18.12
CA LYS A 290 -8.83 44.70 17.98
C LYS A 290 -8.51 44.09 19.33
N SER A 291 -8.52 42.75 19.42
CA SER A 291 -8.06 42.06 20.62
C SER A 291 -6.54 42.01 20.69
N LYS A 292 -5.99 41.67 21.86
CA LYS A 292 -4.63 41.12 21.94
C LYS A 292 -4.62 39.72 21.29
N VAL A 293 -3.44 39.25 20.87
CA VAL A 293 -3.23 37.85 20.52
C VAL A 293 -3.34 36.99 21.78
N VAL A 294 -4.16 35.95 21.74
CA VAL A 294 -4.31 34.95 22.81
C VAL A 294 -3.91 33.57 22.30
N TYR A 295 -3.33 32.76 23.18
CA TYR A 295 -2.87 31.41 22.86
C TYR A 295 -3.81 30.38 23.49
N ILE A 296 -4.44 29.54 22.66
CA ILE A 296 -5.48 28.59 23.08
C ILE A 296 -5.12 27.20 22.55
N ARG A 297 -5.12 26.19 23.42
CA ARG A 297 -4.80 24.81 23.07
C ARG A 297 -6.06 23.96 22.95
N THR A 298 -6.17 23.17 21.88
CA THR A 298 -7.24 22.17 21.74
C THR A 298 -7.08 21.03 22.74
N ARG A 299 -8.16 20.32 23.05
CA ARG A 299 -8.12 19.17 23.96
C ARG A 299 -7.36 17.99 23.34
N PRO A 300 -6.78 17.08 24.16
CA PRO A 300 -6.15 15.87 23.64
C PRO A 300 -7.17 14.93 22.96
N SER A 301 -6.66 14.01 22.16
CA SER A 301 -7.44 12.97 21.47
C SER A 301 -6.71 11.61 21.56
N ALA A 302 -7.30 10.58 20.96
CA ALA A 302 -6.55 9.37 20.61
C ALA A 302 -5.41 9.73 19.63
N PRO A 303 -4.22 9.10 19.73
CA PRO A 303 -3.15 9.27 18.75
C PRO A 303 -3.56 8.77 17.35
N SER A 304 -2.81 9.16 16.31
CA SER A 304 -2.76 8.39 15.07
C SER A 304 -2.12 7.02 15.30
N MET A 305 -2.20 6.12 14.33
CA MET A 305 -1.42 4.87 14.33
C MET A 305 0.11 5.14 14.40
N PRO A 306 0.91 4.18 14.93
CA PRO A 306 2.36 4.18 14.79
C PRO A 306 2.79 4.18 13.31
N GLN A 307 4.07 4.40 13.04
CA GLN A 307 4.65 4.28 11.69
C GLN A 307 5.77 3.23 11.67
N ASP A 308 6.26 2.89 10.48
CA ASP A 308 7.44 2.04 10.25
C ASP A 308 7.48 0.75 11.08
N VAL A 309 6.35 0.05 11.23
CA VAL A 309 6.29 -1.18 12.02
C VAL A 309 7.07 -2.29 11.30
N ARG A 310 8.18 -2.73 11.91
CA ARG A 310 9.09 -3.76 11.38
C ARG A 310 9.28 -4.86 12.43
N ALA A 311 9.18 -6.12 12.03
CA ALA A 311 9.34 -7.27 12.93
C ALA A 311 10.28 -8.33 12.33
N TYR A 312 11.38 -8.63 13.04
CA TYR A 312 12.41 -9.57 12.61
C TYR A 312 12.69 -10.65 13.68
N SER A 313 13.15 -11.82 13.25
CA SER A 313 13.44 -12.95 14.13
C SER A 313 14.94 -13.08 14.40
N ASN A 314 15.33 -12.90 15.66
CA ASN A 314 16.69 -13.16 16.13
C ASN A 314 16.92 -14.66 16.40
N SER A 315 15.92 -15.37 16.93
CA SER A 315 15.95 -16.78 17.33
C SER A 315 14.64 -17.49 16.98
N SER A 316 14.63 -18.82 16.87
CA SER A 316 13.48 -19.61 16.43
C SER A 316 12.21 -19.48 17.30
N THR A 317 12.36 -19.05 18.55
CA THR A 317 11.24 -18.85 19.49
C THR A 317 10.99 -17.38 19.83
N GLN A 318 11.54 -16.45 19.04
CA GLN A 318 11.54 -15.01 19.34
C GLN A 318 11.34 -14.12 18.10
N LEU A 319 10.67 -12.99 18.31
CA LEU A 319 10.53 -11.89 17.35
C LEU A 319 10.85 -10.57 18.07
N VAL A 320 11.65 -9.72 17.42
CA VAL A 320 11.93 -8.35 17.83
C VAL A 320 11.15 -7.42 16.92
N VAL A 321 10.34 -6.57 17.53
CA VAL A 321 9.40 -5.66 16.87
C VAL A 321 9.81 -4.23 17.17
N ARG A 322 9.88 -3.36 16.15
CA ARG A 322 10.27 -1.95 16.25
C ARG A 322 9.30 -1.07 15.47
N TRP A 323 9.10 0.18 15.91
CA TRP A 323 8.18 1.11 15.27
C TRP A 323 8.55 2.59 15.50
N SER A 324 8.18 3.44 14.53
CA SER A 324 8.24 4.89 14.64
C SER A 324 7.05 5.46 15.43
N PRO A 325 7.20 6.64 16.07
CA PRO A 325 6.10 7.32 16.76
C PRO A 325 4.92 7.67 15.83
N PRO A 326 3.71 7.85 16.38
CA PRO A 326 2.57 8.34 15.61
C PRO A 326 2.76 9.80 15.17
N VAL A 327 2.50 10.10 13.89
CA VAL A 327 2.53 11.45 13.28
C VAL A 327 1.78 12.48 14.14
N SER A 328 0.64 12.09 14.70
CA SER A 328 -0.20 12.94 15.55
C SER A 328 -0.42 12.27 16.90
N ALA A 329 0.53 12.47 17.82
CA ALA A 329 0.47 11.93 19.19
C ALA A 329 -0.74 12.43 20.00
N ASN A 330 -1.32 13.59 19.66
CA ASN A 330 -2.57 14.13 20.20
C ASN A 330 -2.64 14.23 21.74
N GLY A 331 -1.49 14.30 22.42
CA GLY A 331 -1.34 14.36 23.87
C GLY A 331 0.13 14.30 24.30
N ASN A 332 0.39 14.25 25.60
CA ASN A 332 1.75 14.25 26.17
C ASN A 332 2.22 12.89 26.75
N GLN A 333 1.35 11.87 26.77
CA GLN A 333 1.64 10.57 27.39
C GLN A 333 1.18 9.41 26.50
N THR A 334 1.89 9.22 25.40
CA THR A 334 1.77 8.05 24.52
C THR A 334 2.48 6.84 25.13
N TYR A 335 1.78 5.70 25.19
CA TYR A 335 2.35 4.36 25.34
C TYR A 335 1.81 3.50 24.20
N TYR A 336 2.38 2.31 24.00
CA TYR A 336 1.96 1.38 22.97
C TYR A 336 1.31 0.15 23.58
N LEU A 337 0.31 -0.39 22.88
CA LEU A 337 -0.26 -1.71 23.14
C LEU A 337 0.12 -2.61 21.96
N VAL A 338 1.04 -3.54 22.20
CA VAL A 338 1.45 -4.55 21.22
C VAL A 338 0.64 -5.81 21.49
N ARG A 339 0.03 -6.37 20.44
CA ARG A 339 -0.80 -7.57 20.50
C ARG A 339 -0.30 -8.54 19.43
N TRP A 340 -0.20 -9.83 19.71
CA TRP A 340 0.24 -10.82 18.72
C TRP A 340 -0.59 -12.10 18.74
N GLN A 341 -0.78 -12.66 17.55
CA GLN A 341 -1.65 -13.80 17.28
C GLN A 341 -0.89 -14.80 16.38
N GLN A 342 -0.82 -16.08 16.78
CA GLN A 342 -0.37 -17.12 15.85
C GLN A 342 -1.30 -17.16 14.64
N GLN A 343 -0.75 -17.34 13.43
CA GLN A 343 -1.53 -17.64 12.23
C GLN A 343 -1.42 -19.13 11.89
N ALA A 344 -2.39 -19.64 11.11
CA ALA A 344 -2.29 -20.94 10.47
C ALA A 344 -1.38 -20.87 9.22
N GLU A 345 -0.90 -22.02 8.75
CA GLU A 345 -0.32 -22.15 7.41
C GLU A 345 -1.45 -22.30 6.37
N ASP A 346 -1.19 -21.92 5.12
CA ASP A 346 -2.22 -21.90 4.07
C ASP A 346 -2.86 -23.29 3.86
N ARG A 347 -4.20 -23.38 3.83
CA ARG A 347 -4.95 -24.66 3.71
C ARG A 347 -4.52 -25.50 2.50
N GLU A 348 -4.15 -24.84 1.41
CA GLU A 348 -3.63 -25.45 0.18
C GLU A 348 -2.34 -26.25 0.40
N LEU A 349 -1.49 -25.88 1.37
CA LEU A 349 -0.19 -26.52 1.58
C LEU A 349 -0.32 -27.98 2.01
N TYR A 350 -1.43 -28.35 2.65
CA TYR A 350 -1.78 -29.71 3.07
C TYR A 350 -2.41 -30.54 1.94
N GLN A 351 -2.89 -29.90 0.87
CA GLN A 351 -3.70 -30.52 -0.18
C GLN A 351 -2.91 -30.91 -1.44
N HIS A 352 -1.70 -30.38 -1.62
CA HIS A 352 -0.89 -30.61 -2.82
C HIS A 352 0.07 -31.81 -2.72
N ASN A 353 0.26 -32.52 -3.85
CA ASN A 353 1.24 -33.61 -3.98
C ASN A 353 2.56 -33.09 -4.58
N TYR A 354 3.49 -32.69 -3.71
CA TYR A 354 4.80 -32.13 -4.08
C TYR A 354 5.78 -33.11 -4.76
N CYS A 355 5.43 -34.39 -4.94
CA CYS A 355 6.19 -35.33 -5.76
C CYS A 355 5.85 -35.24 -7.26
N SER A 356 4.80 -34.50 -7.64
CA SER A 356 4.52 -34.20 -9.04
C SER A 356 5.58 -33.24 -9.62
N LYS A 357 6.08 -33.54 -10.83
CA LYS A 357 7.18 -32.80 -11.47
C LYS A 357 6.83 -31.37 -11.89
N GLU A 358 5.57 -30.98 -11.76
CA GLU A 358 5.02 -29.70 -12.20
C GLU A 358 4.98 -28.66 -11.05
N LEU A 359 4.96 -29.11 -9.79
CA LEU A 359 4.93 -28.24 -8.62
C LEU A 359 6.34 -27.86 -8.15
N LYS A 360 6.53 -26.56 -7.86
CA LYS A 360 7.72 -26.06 -7.15
C LYS A 360 7.47 -26.08 -5.65
N LEU A 361 8.47 -26.48 -4.87
CA LEU A 361 8.40 -26.48 -3.41
C LEU A 361 8.23 -25.05 -2.88
N PRO A 362 7.18 -24.75 -2.08
CA PRO A 362 6.91 -23.42 -1.53
C PRO A 362 7.79 -23.13 -0.30
N ILE A 363 9.12 -23.12 -0.49
CA ILE A 363 10.08 -22.79 0.56
C ILE A 363 9.81 -21.35 1.04
N ARG A 364 9.44 -21.20 2.31
CA ARG A 364 9.21 -19.90 2.95
C ARG A 364 10.52 -19.40 3.58
N ILE A 365 10.64 -18.09 3.78
CA ILE A 365 11.81 -17.45 4.38
C ILE A 365 11.42 -16.87 5.74
N ALA A 366 12.29 -16.98 6.74
CA ALA A 366 12.11 -16.35 8.05
C ALA A 366 12.50 -14.86 8.02
N ALA A 367 11.96 -14.04 8.93
CA ALA A 367 12.21 -12.60 8.96
C ALA A 367 13.64 -12.24 9.45
N THR A 368 14.65 -12.53 8.63
CA THR A 368 16.07 -12.46 8.99
C THR A 368 16.68 -11.07 8.76
N GLY A 369 16.24 -10.12 9.60
CA GLY A 369 16.82 -8.78 9.69
C GLY A 369 16.14 -7.73 8.81
N VAL A 370 16.48 -6.47 9.05
CA VAL A 370 16.11 -5.35 8.19
C VAL A 370 17.10 -5.35 7.03
N GLY A 371 16.62 -5.62 5.82
CA GLY A 371 17.32 -5.18 4.62
C GLY A 371 17.14 -3.68 4.51
N ASP A 372 18.24 -2.93 4.55
CA ASP A 372 18.22 -1.52 4.19
C ASP A 372 17.91 -1.41 2.69
N GLN A 373 17.10 -0.42 2.29
CA GLN A 373 16.65 -0.25 0.89
C GLN A 373 17.75 0.30 -0.05
N GLU A 374 19.02 0.11 0.32
CA GLU A 374 20.20 0.54 -0.43
C GLU A 374 20.67 -0.48 -1.47
N GLU A 375 20.31 -1.78 -1.37
CA GLU A 375 20.69 -2.75 -2.42
C GLU A 375 19.81 -2.67 -3.68
N ASP A 376 18.52 -2.31 -3.58
CA ASP A 376 17.62 -2.14 -4.74
C ASP A 376 17.82 -0.80 -5.49
N THR A 377 18.55 0.15 -4.92
CA THR A 377 18.85 1.45 -5.56
C THR A 377 20.15 1.47 -6.37
N LYS A 378 20.86 0.32 -6.46
CA LYS A 378 22.12 0.21 -7.22
C LYS A 378 21.87 -0.02 -8.72
N PRO A 379 22.26 0.91 -9.62
CA PRO A 379 22.01 0.74 -11.06
C PRO A 379 22.66 -0.54 -11.61
N THR A 380 21.91 -1.33 -12.37
CA THR A 380 22.46 -2.53 -13.02
C THR A 380 23.25 -2.11 -14.26
N LYS A 381 24.57 -2.39 -14.20
CA LYS A 381 25.67 -1.96 -15.09
C LYS A 381 26.19 -0.54 -14.85
N PRO A 382 27.50 -0.38 -14.61
CA PRO A 382 28.23 0.77 -15.14
C PRO A 382 28.56 0.50 -16.62
N ASP A 383 28.08 1.35 -17.53
CA ASP A 383 28.66 1.41 -18.87
C ASP A 383 30.00 2.17 -18.79
N ALA A 384 31.02 1.68 -19.49
CA ALA A 384 32.38 2.17 -19.35
C ALA A 384 32.73 3.21 -20.42
N ASP A 385 32.60 4.50 -20.08
CA ASP A 385 33.72 5.45 -20.16
C ASP A 385 33.44 6.74 -19.34
N GLY A 386 34.49 7.41 -18.85
CA GLY A 386 34.39 8.70 -18.16
C GLY A 386 35.12 8.78 -16.81
N PRO A 387 36.00 9.79 -16.58
CA PRO A 387 36.82 9.89 -15.37
C PRO A 387 36.08 10.45 -14.15
N GLU A 388 36.69 10.21 -12.98
CA GLU A 388 36.17 10.47 -11.65
C GLU A 388 35.62 11.89 -11.42
N LYS A 389 34.43 11.97 -10.82
CA LYS A 389 33.96 13.14 -10.07
C LYS A 389 33.60 12.70 -8.66
N GLY A 390 34.03 13.49 -7.67
CA GLY A 390 33.73 13.24 -6.26
C GLY A 390 32.25 13.38 -5.91
N PRO A 391 31.85 13.04 -4.67
CA PRO A 391 30.45 13.00 -4.26
C PRO A 391 29.79 14.38 -4.39
N CYS A 392 28.92 14.52 -5.38
CA CYS A 392 28.09 15.70 -5.55
C CYS A 392 26.98 15.69 -4.50
N CYS A 393 26.67 16.86 -3.93
CA CYS A 393 25.45 17.02 -3.13
C CYS A 393 24.21 16.72 -4.00
N PRO A 394 23.15 16.11 -3.45
CA PRO A 394 21.91 15.93 -4.19
C PRO A 394 21.35 17.28 -4.62
N CYS A 395 21.05 17.41 -5.91
CA CYS A 395 20.34 18.58 -6.43
C CYS A 395 18.92 18.65 -5.84
N PRO A 396 18.29 19.84 -5.78
CA PRO A 396 16.85 19.91 -5.57
C PRO A 396 16.13 19.07 -6.65
N LYS A 397 15.10 18.33 -6.24
CA LYS A 397 14.23 17.55 -7.12
C LYS A 397 13.64 18.44 -8.23
N SER A 398 13.40 17.89 -9.41
CA SER A 398 12.69 18.60 -10.47
C SER A 398 11.23 18.89 -10.08
N VAL A 399 10.55 19.75 -10.84
CA VAL A 399 9.12 20.01 -10.59
C VAL A 399 8.32 18.74 -10.88
N GLU A 400 8.71 18.00 -11.92
CA GLU A 400 8.17 16.72 -12.33
C GLU A 400 8.35 15.64 -11.25
N ASP A 401 9.52 15.57 -10.60
CA ASP A 401 9.77 14.66 -9.46
C ASP A 401 8.88 15.00 -8.25
N LEU A 402 8.69 16.30 -7.97
CA LEU A 402 7.86 16.77 -6.87
C LEU A 402 6.36 16.56 -7.14
N GLU A 403 5.92 16.71 -8.39
CA GLU A 403 4.56 16.37 -8.82
C GLU A 403 4.32 14.85 -8.79
N ALA A 404 5.30 14.03 -9.17
CA ALA A 404 5.22 12.57 -9.05
C ALA A 404 5.17 12.10 -7.59
N GLU A 405 5.97 12.69 -6.70
CA GLU A 405 5.95 12.40 -5.25
C GLU A 405 4.64 12.87 -4.60
N ALA A 406 4.12 14.04 -5.00
CA ALA A 406 2.80 14.51 -4.59
C ALA A 406 1.67 13.61 -5.12
N ALA A 407 1.79 13.09 -6.34
CA ALA A 407 0.84 12.16 -6.93
C ALA A 407 0.82 10.81 -6.17
N ASP A 408 1.97 10.20 -5.88
CA ASP A 408 2.05 8.98 -5.06
C ASP A 408 1.53 9.20 -3.64
N ALA A 409 1.90 10.31 -2.98
CA ALA A 409 1.36 10.67 -1.67
C ALA A 409 -0.17 10.85 -1.71
N SER A 410 -0.72 11.42 -2.80
CA SER A 410 -2.17 11.52 -3.00
C SER A 410 -2.82 10.15 -3.24
N TYR A 411 -2.16 9.27 -3.99
CA TYR A 411 -2.64 7.93 -4.30
C TYR A 411 -2.69 7.05 -3.05
N ARG A 412 -1.61 7.03 -2.24
CA ARG A 412 -1.56 6.36 -0.93
C ARG A 412 -2.70 6.83 -0.03
N LYS A 413 -2.90 8.15 0.07
CA LYS A 413 -4.01 8.73 0.84
C LYS A 413 -5.39 8.34 0.30
N VAL A 414 -5.58 8.27 -1.02
CA VAL A 414 -6.84 7.79 -1.61
C VAL A 414 -7.05 6.30 -1.33
N PHE A 415 -5.99 5.49 -1.39
CA PHE A 415 -6.01 4.06 -1.08
C PHE A 415 -6.30 3.78 0.40
N GLU A 416 -5.70 4.53 1.34
CA GLU A 416 -6.04 4.50 2.77
C GLU A 416 -7.52 4.82 3.01
N ASN A 417 -8.06 5.87 2.36
CA ASN A 417 -9.47 6.21 2.45
C ASN A 417 -10.37 5.13 1.84
N PHE A 418 -9.97 4.52 0.73
CA PHE A 418 -10.68 3.40 0.11
C PHE A 418 -10.71 2.16 1.01
N LEU A 419 -9.58 1.78 1.60
CA LEU A 419 -9.50 0.70 2.59
C LEU A 419 -10.36 1.00 3.81
N HIS A 420 -10.30 2.21 4.36
CA HIS A 420 -11.18 2.61 5.46
C HIS A 420 -12.66 2.49 5.12
N ASN A 421 -13.09 2.98 3.95
CA ASN A 421 -14.49 2.91 3.53
C ASN A 421 -14.96 1.48 3.21
N SER A 422 -14.06 0.63 2.71
CA SER A 422 -14.37 -0.76 2.32
C SER A 422 -14.36 -1.73 3.51
N ILE A 423 -13.45 -1.54 4.46
CA ILE A 423 -13.33 -2.38 5.67
C ILE A 423 -14.34 -1.94 6.73
N PHE A 424 -14.59 -0.63 6.89
CA PHE A 424 -15.51 -0.08 7.88
C PHE A 424 -16.83 0.37 7.25
N THR A 425 -17.53 -0.54 6.56
CA THR A 425 -18.86 -0.27 6.00
C THR A 425 -19.85 0.18 7.09
N PRO A 426 -20.62 1.28 6.89
CA PRO A 426 -21.73 1.64 7.78
C PRO A 426 -22.77 0.52 7.83
N ARG A 427 -23.20 0.12 9.03
CA ARG A 427 -24.23 -0.93 9.18
C ARG A 427 -25.56 -0.49 8.55
N PRO A 428 -26.21 -1.34 7.71
CA PRO A 428 -27.57 -1.08 7.25
C PRO A 428 -28.56 -0.92 8.42
N PRO A 429 -29.55 -0.02 8.30
CA PRO A 429 -30.42 0.39 9.42
C PRO A 429 -31.31 -0.74 9.97
N ASP A 430 -31.67 -1.74 9.15
CA ASP A 430 -32.67 -2.75 9.52
C ASP A 430 -32.19 -3.84 10.49
N ARG A 431 -30.88 -3.94 10.77
CA ARG A 431 -30.39 -4.83 11.84
C ARG A 431 -30.62 -4.21 13.22
N ARG A 432 -31.83 -4.45 13.76
CA ARG A 432 -32.21 -4.11 15.14
C ARG A 432 -31.12 -4.52 16.14
N ARG A 433 -30.87 -3.61 17.09
CA ARG A 433 -29.84 -3.70 18.14
C ARG A 433 -29.95 -5.01 18.94
N ARG A 434 -28.98 -5.92 18.78
CA ARG A 434 -28.54 -6.77 19.90
C ARG A 434 -27.52 -5.97 20.70
N ASP A 435 -27.70 -5.91 22.02
CA ASP A 435 -26.95 -5.02 22.89
C ASP A 435 -25.55 -5.51 23.19
N VAL A 436 -24.58 -5.14 22.35
CA VAL A 436 -23.13 -5.28 22.62
C VAL A 436 -22.64 -4.21 23.63
N PHE A 437 -23.46 -3.98 24.65
CA PHE A 437 -23.18 -3.18 25.85
C PHE A 437 -23.76 -3.85 27.11
N GLY A 438 -24.17 -5.13 27.03
CA GLY A 438 -24.29 -5.96 28.22
C GLY A 438 -22.90 -6.26 28.78
N VAL A 439 -22.59 -5.77 29.98
CA VAL A 439 -21.33 -6.04 30.66
C VAL A 439 -21.30 -7.51 31.12
N ALA A 440 -20.43 -8.31 30.50
CA ALA A 440 -20.09 -9.64 30.99
C ALA A 440 -19.20 -9.52 32.24
N ASN A 441 -19.83 -9.51 33.43
CA ASN A 441 -19.15 -9.43 34.73
C ASN A 441 -18.39 -10.73 35.05
N SER A 442 -17.25 -10.98 34.42
CA SER A 442 -16.43 -12.18 34.72
C SER A 442 -14.93 -12.09 34.40
N THR A 443 -14.29 -10.92 34.50
CA THR A 443 -12.81 -10.80 34.63
C THR A 443 -12.46 -9.87 35.78
N HIS A 444 -12.60 -10.38 37.01
CA HIS A 444 -12.25 -9.63 38.22
C HIS A 444 -10.74 -9.73 38.48
N TRP A 445 -10.08 -8.58 38.60
CA TRP A 445 -8.62 -8.47 38.79
C TRP A 445 -8.17 -9.12 40.11
N PRO A 446 -7.20 -10.06 40.10
CA PRO A 446 -6.75 -10.73 41.31
C PRO A 446 -5.65 -9.94 42.02
N HIS A 447 -6.01 -9.00 42.89
CA HIS A 447 -5.07 -8.44 43.87
C HIS A 447 -5.67 -8.27 45.27
N ASN A 448 -4.83 -8.55 46.26
CA ASN A 448 -4.99 -8.35 47.71
C ASN A 448 -6.07 -9.20 48.42
N ARG A 449 -5.62 -10.33 48.97
CA ARG A 449 -6.30 -11.01 50.09
C ARG A 449 -6.04 -10.25 51.41
N LEU A 450 -7.08 -9.96 52.17
CA LEU A 450 -7.10 -10.07 53.64
C LEU A 450 -8.50 -10.57 54.10
N PRO A 451 -8.63 -11.30 55.22
CA PRO A 451 -9.80 -12.15 55.47
C PRO A 451 -10.79 -11.58 56.50
N ILE A 452 -12.10 -11.77 56.27
CA ILE A 452 -13.18 -11.68 57.28
C ILE A 452 -14.15 -12.87 57.05
N ASN A 453 -14.78 -13.34 58.14
CA ASN A 453 -15.41 -14.66 58.26
C ASN A 453 -16.89 -14.72 57.81
N ASN A 454 -17.35 -15.95 57.53
CA ASN A 454 -18.72 -16.47 57.74
C ASN A 454 -19.89 -15.84 56.90
N SER A 455 -20.92 -16.57 56.47
CA SER A 455 -21.29 -17.99 56.69
C SER A 455 -22.36 -18.52 55.71
N THR A 456 -22.57 -19.84 55.73
CA THR A 456 -23.85 -20.58 55.54
C THR A 456 -24.56 -20.67 54.17
N VAL A 457 -24.71 -21.94 53.73
CA VAL A 457 -25.98 -22.60 53.32
C VAL A 457 -26.35 -22.73 51.82
N SER A 458 -25.92 -23.88 51.29
CA SER A 458 -26.74 -24.93 50.65
C SER A 458 -27.01 -24.99 49.14
N SER A 459 -26.81 -26.22 48.66
CA SER A 459 -27.04 -26.78 47.33
C SER A 459 -28.47 -27.32 47.10
N VAL A 460 -28.84 -27.51 45.83
CA VAL A 460 -29.78 -28.54 45.39
C VAL A 460 -29.19 -29.28 44.18
N GLN A 461 -29.38 -30.60 44.11
CA GLN A 461 -28.99 -31.44 42.96
C GLN A 461 -30.22 -32.05 42.28
N ALA A 462 -30.23 -32.08 40.94
CA ALA A 462 -30.89 -33.06 40.05
C ALA A 462 -30.53 -32.69 38.60
N GLY A 463 -30.43 -33.59 37.62
CA GLY A 463 -30.47 -35.05 37.62
C GLY A 463 -30.18 -35.55 36.18
N SER A 464 -29.57 -36.72 36.00
CA SER A 464 -29.08 -37.19 34.69
C SER A 464 -30.06 -38.08 33.93
N ASN A 465 -29.90 -38.16 32.58
CA ASN A 465 -29.67 -39.41 31.82
C ASN A 465 -30.01 -39.26 30.32
N SER A 466 -29.10 -39.66 29.42
CA SER A 466 -29.18 -40.97 28.73
C SER A 466 -28.22 -41.11 27.53
N SER A 467 -27.84 -42.38 27.27
CA SER A 467 -27.30 -42.96 26.02
C SER A 467 -26.16 -42.25 25.26
N SER A 468 -24.99 -42.87 25.29
CA SER A 468 -24.00 -42.80 24.21
C SER A 468 -24.46 -43.57 22.97
N SER A 469 -24.07 -43.10 21.79
CA SER A 469 -24.10 -43.88 20.55
C SER A 469 -22.86 -43.57 19.71
N SER A 470 -21.91 -44.50 19.69
CA SER A 470 -20.66 -44.40 18.94
C SER A 470 -20.77 -45.14 17.61
N ASN A 471 -20.56 -44.46 16.48
CA ASN A 471 -20.05 -45.09 15.26
C ASN A 471 -19.51 -44.06 14.26
N SER A 472 -18.26 -44.28 13.85
CA SER A 472 -17.72 -44.10 12.49
C SER A 472 -18.01 -42.80 11.70
N GLY A 473 -16.98 -42.00 11.42
CA GLY A 473 -16.96 -41.23 10.16
C GLY A 473 -16.31 -39.84 10.13
N ASP A 474 -15.66 -39.35 11.20
CA ASP A 474 -15.09 -38.00 11.19
C ASP A 474 -13.92 -37.84 10.21
N ASN A 475 -14.24 -37.43 8.98
CA ASN A 475 -13.35 -36.65 8.14
C ASN A 475 -13.09 -35.31 8.87
N VAL A 476 -12.00 -35.26 9.63
CA VAL A 476 -11.57 -34.02 10.29
C VAL A 476 -11.08 -33.05 9.22
N GLU A 477 -12.00 -32.20 8.73
CA GLU A 477 -11.59 -30.95 8.10
C GLU A 477 -10.67 -30.18 9.07
N PRO A 478 -9.62 -29.50 8.57
CA PRO A 478 -8.83 -28.61 9.40
C PRO A 478 -9.69 -27.39 9.77
N VAL A 479 -10.40 -27.50 10.89
CA VAL A 479 -11.19 -26.41 11.50
C VAL A 479 -10.31 -25.17 11.62
N ASP A 480 -10.81 -24.02 11.19
CA ASP A 480 -10.16 -22.72 11.36
C ASP A 480 -9.92 -22.47 12.85
N ARG A 481 -8.68 -22.72 13.29
CA ARG A 481 -8.25 -22.51 14.67
C ARG A 481 -7.96 -21.03 14.86
N GLU A 482 -8.98 -20.27 15.25
CA GLU A 482 -8.80 -18.92 15.78
C GLU A 482 -7.88 -18.98 17.01
N PHE A 483 -6.63 -18.53 16.84
CA PHE A 483 -5.69 -18.37 17.94
C PHE A 483 -6.01 -17.07 18.70
N GLU A 484 -5.88 -17.10 20.02
CA GLU A 484 -6.10 -15.91 20.86
C GLU A 484 -4.95 -14.89 20.72
N PHE A 485 -5.26 -13.61 20.88
CA PHE A 485 -4.26 -12.54 20.96
C PHE A 485 -3.63 -12.50 22.35
N THR A 486 -2.31 -12.62 22.44
CA THR A 486 -1.56 -12.17 23.63
C THR A 486 -1.28 -10.68 23.51
N GLU A 487 -1.27 -9.93 24.62
CA GLU A 487 -1.02 -8.48 24.60
C GLU A 487 -0.07 -7.99 25.70
N GLN A 488 0.63 -6.89 25.42
CA GLN A 488 1.57 -6.24 26.33
C GLN A 488 1.60 -4.71 26.10
N SER A 489 1.51 -3.94 27.19
CA SER A 489 1.69 -2.49 27.15
C SER A 489 3.16 -2.09 27.34
N VAL A 490 3.68 -1.23 26.47
CA VAL A 490 5.10 -0.84 26.40
C VAL A 490 5.23 0.67 26.25
N THR A 491 6.20 1.32 26.92
CA THR A 491 6.49 2.76 26.73
C THR A 491 7.65 3.03 25.76
N GLU A 492 8.48 2.02 25.54
CA GLU A 492 9.56 2.01 24.55
C GLU A 492 9.00 1.84 23.12
N ARG A 493 9.89 1.88 22.12
CA ARG A 493 9.56 1.76 20.68
C ARG A 493 9.99 0.43 20.07
N GLU A 494 10.28 -0.52 20.96
CA GLU A 494 10.79 -1.85 20.66
C GLU A 494 10.17 -2.86 21.65
N LEU A 495 9.92 -4.08 21.19
CA LEU A 495 9.52 -5.19 22.04
C LEU A 495 10.14 -6.50 21.52
N GLN A 496 10.78 -7.26 22.42
CA GLN A 496 11.21 -8.63 22.16
C GLN A 496 10.14 -9.61 22.67
N ILE A 497 9.35 -10.15 21.74
CA ILE A 497 8.36 -11.20 22.00
C ILE A 497 9.11 -12.54 22.07
N SER A 498 8.76 -13.37 23.05
CA SER A 498 9.41 -14.68 23.30
C SER A 498 8.39 -15.77 23.64
N GLY A 499 8.83 -17.03 23.61
CA GLY A 499 7.95 -18.20 23.79
C GLY A 499 7.14 -18.56 22.53
N LEU A 500 7.55 -18.05 21.37
CA LEU A 500 6.90 -18.30 20.08
C LEU A 500 7.28 -19.68 19.53
N LYS A 501 6.45 -20.22 18.64
CA LYS A 501 6.74 -21.49 17.95
C LYS A 501 7.80 -21.29 16.85
N PRO A 502 8.69 -22.27 16.61
CA PRO A 502 9.59 -22.30 15.47
C PRO A 502 8.87 -22.14 14.13
N PHE A 503 9.52 -21.45 13.20
CA PHE A 503 9.09 -21.24 11.80
C PHE A 503 7.62 -20.83 11.58
N THR A 504 6.97 -20.25 12.56
CA THR A 504 5.52 -19.97 12.56
C THR A 504 5.27 -18.50 12.25
N VAL A 505 4.22 -18.21 11.47
CA VAL A 505 3.79 -16.84 11.19
C VAL A 505 3.01 -16.28 12.39
N TYR A 506 3.37 -15.07 12.80
CA TYR A 506 2.63 -14.28 13.77
C TYR A 506 2.16 -12.99 13.11
N ARG A 507 0.88 -12.66 13.33
CA ARG A 507 0.33 -11.32 13.12
C ARG A 507 0.61 -10.50 14.37
N ILE A 508 1.10 -9.28 14.21
CA ILE A 508 1.46 -8.37 15.29
C ILE A 508 0.79 -7.03 15.04
N ASP A 509 -0.13 -6.65 15.93
CA ASP A 509 -0.92 -5.42 15.90
C ASP A 509 -0.36 -4.45 16.94
N ILE A 510 -0.05 -3.21 16.55
CA ILE A 510 0.50 -2.17 17.42
C ILE A 510 -0.43 -0.95 17.43
N HIS A 511 -0.91 -0.59 18.62
CA HIS A 511 -1.69 0.63 18.83
C HIS A 511 -0.86 1.67 19.59
N ALA A 512 -1.02 2.95 19.26
CA ALA A 512 -0.56 4.07 20.08
C ALA A 512 -1.71 4.56 20.98
N CYS A 513 -1.49 4.62 22.29
CA CYS A 513 -2.50 4.89 23.31
C CYS A 513 -2.15 6.12 24.16
N ASN A 514 -3.11 6.99 24.42
CA ASN A 514 -2.91 8.22 25.20
C ASN A 514 -3.55 8.09 26.60
N ARG A 515 -2.71 8.10 27.66
CA ARG A 515 -3.17 7.98 29.07
C ARG A 515 -4.14 9.07 29.51
N GLN A 516 -4.11 10.25 28.89
CA GLN A 516 -5.00 11.37 29.23
C GLN A 516 -6.44 11.16 28.72
N VAL A 517 -6.62 10.34 27.68
CA VAL A 517 -7.91 10.13 27.00
C VAL A 517 -8.42 8.69 27.20
N GLN A 518 -7.55 7.77 27.63
CA GLN A 518 -7.81 6.33 27.75
C GLN A 518 -8.38 5.75 26.44
N ARG A 519 -7.77 6.18 25.32
CA ARG A 519 -8.09 5.73 23.97
C ARG A 519 -6.81 5.48 23.19
N CYS A 520 -6.88 4.48 22.33
CA CYS A 520 -5.84 4.07 21.42
C CYS A 520 -6.20 4.39 19.96
N SER A 521 -5.18 4.40 19.11
CA SER A 521 -5.32 4.42 17.65
C SER A 521 -5.94 3.14 17.10
N ALA A 522 -6.24 3.14 15.80
CA ALA A 522 -6.27 1.90 15.04
C ALA A 522 -4.93 1.14 15.17
N ALA A 523 -4.96 -0.18 14.98
CA ALA A 523 -3.73 -0.96 14.91
C ALA A 523 -3.00 -0.66 13.58
N GLU A 524 -1.69 -0.46 13.65
CA GLU A 524 -0.80 -0.75 12.52
C GLU A 524 -0.32 -2.19 12.70
N PHE A 525 -0.29 -3.01 11.63
CA PHE A 525 -0.05 -4.45 11.77
C PHE A 525 0.97 -5.00 10.78
N VAL A 526 1.75 -5.99 11.23
CA VAL A 526 2.75 -6.69 10.42
C VAL A 526 2.64 -8.20 10.61
N PHE A 527 2.92 -8.96 9.55
CA PHE A 527 3.10 -10.41 9.60
C PHE A 527 4.59 -10.73 9.59
N SER A 528 5.05 -11.59 10.51
CA SER A 528 6.45 -11.99 10.58
C SER A 528 6.59 -13.46 10.97
N ARG A 529 7.52 -14.18 10.32
CA ARG A 529 7.79 -15.61 10.56
C ARG A 529 9.06 -15.76 11.41
N THR A 530 8.96 -16.52 12.49
CA THR A 530 10.12 -16.89 13.32
C THR A 530 11.15 -17.70 12.53
N LYS A 531 12.40 -17.72 12.99
CA LYS A 531 13.44 -18.58 12.42
C LYS A 531 13.06 -20.07 12.50
N PRO A 532 13.56 -20.91 11.57
CA PRO A 532 13.49 -22.35 11.76
C PRO A 532 14.31 -22.77 12.99
N ALA A 533 13.84 -23.80 13.69
CA ALA A 533 14.63 -24.49 14.69
C ALA A 533 15.56 -25.50 14.00
N GLU A 534 16.82 -25.52 14.45
CA GLU A 534 17.82 -26.48 13.96
C GLU A 534 17.37 -27.91 14.25
N LYS A 535 17.53 -28.81 13.27
CA LYS A 535 17.19 -30.24 13.33
C LYS A 535 15.72 -30.58 13.63
N ALA A 536 14.82 -29.60 13.65
CA ALA A 536 13.39 -29.83 13.85
C ALA A 536 12.74 -30.61 12.70
N ASP A 537 13.35 -30.58 11.52
CA ASP A 537 12.96 -31.33 10.32
C ASP A 537 13.70 -32.68 10.16
N ASP A 538 14.58 -33.03 11.09
CA ASP A 538 15.31 -34.31 11.05
C ASP A 538 14.39 -35.46 11.51
N ILE A 539 14.53 -36.63 10.89
CA ILE A 539 13.76 -37.83 11.25
C ILE A 539 14.22 -38.33 12.64
N PRO A 540 13.34 -38.37 13.65
CA PRO A 540 13.74 -38.48 15.06
C PRO A 540 14.05 -39.91 15.54
N GLY A 541 14.25 -40.86 14.63
CA GLY A 541 14.49 -42.27 14.96
C GLY A 541 15.03 -43.07 13.78
N THR A 542 15.22 -44.38 13.98
CA THR A 542 15.76 -45.27 12.94
C THR A 542 14.76 -45.51 11.82
N VAL A 543 15.27 -45.63 10.59
CA VAL A 543 14.53 -46.21 9.47
C VAL A 543 14.57 -47.72 9.62
N THR A 544 13.43 -48.39 9.44
CA THR A 544 13.31 -49.85 9.44
C THR A 544 12.80 -50.34 8.10
N TRP A 545 12.99 -51.63 7.79
CA TRP A 545 12.50 -52.22 6.55
C TRP A 545 11.91 -53.62 6.76
N GLU A 546 10.90 -53.94 5.95
CA GLU A 546 10.30 -55.27 5.79
C GLU A 546 10.31 -55.59 4.30
N GLY A 547 10.82 -56.75 3.88
CA GLY A 547 10.93 -57.05 2.44
C GLY A 547 10.80 -58.54 2.13
N HIS A 548 10.41 -58.82 0.88
CA HIS A 548 10.18 -60.18 0.38
C HIS A 548 10.45 -60.24 -1.12
N GLU A 549 11.31 -61.17 -1.55
CA GLU A 549 11.75 -61.37 -2.94
C GLU A 549 12.24 -60.11 -3.69
N ASP A 550 11.34 -59.31 -4.28
CA ASP A 550 11.64 -58.23 -5.24
C ASP A 550 11.16 -56.83 -4.77
N TRP A 551 10.71 -56.71 -3.52
CA TRP A 551 10.31 -55.43 -2.92
C TRP A 551 10.75 -55.29 -1.45
N GLY A 552 10.91 -54.03 -1.02
CA GLY A 552 11.21 -53.65 0.35
C GLY A 552 10.37 -52.44 0.79
N PHE A 553 9.63 -52.58 1.88
CA PHE A 553 8.83 -51.53 2.49
C PHE A 553 9.62 -50.84 3.61
N LEU A 554 9.91 -49.56 3.42
CA LEU A 554 10.62 -48.71 4.38
C LEU A 554 9.63 -48.04 5.33
N ARG A 555 9.94 -47.98 6.63
CA ARG A 555 9.21 -47.19 7.63
C ARG A 555 10.16 -46.28 8.41
N TRP A 556 9.69 -45.11 8.79
CA TRP A 556 10.40 -44.14 9.62
C TRP A 556 9.40 -43.30 10.43
N PRO A 557 9.78 -42.70 11.56
CA PRO A 557 8.91 -41.81 12.33
C PRO A 557 8.81 -40.42 11.69
N GLU A 558 7.69 -39.73 11.96
CA GLU A 558 7.46 -38.34 11.55
C GLU A 558 8.19 -37.38 12.50
N PRO A 559 8.79 -36.26 12.03
CA PRO A 559 9.27 -35.21 12.91
C PRO A 559 8.13 -34.64 13.76
N HIS A 560 8.30 -34.60 15.09
CA HIS A 560 7.21 -34.24 16.02
C HIS A 560 6.79 -32.77 15.95
N HIS A 561 7.73 -31.87 15.61
CA HIS A 561 7.54 -30.42 15.58
C HIS A 561 8.35 -29.83 14.40
N PRO A 562 7.97 -30.11 13.14
CA PRO A 562 8.70 -29.62 11.97
C PRO A 562 8.63 -28.10 11.87
N ASN A 563 9.51 -27.53 11.04
CA ASN A 563 9.48 -26.11 10.70
C ASN A 563 8.29 -25.84 9.74
N GLY A 564 7.12 -25.60 10.34
CA GLY A 564 5.85 -25.42 9.63
C GLY A 564 5.18 -26.76 9.33
N LEU A 565 5.46 -27.31 8.14
CA LEU A 565 4.84 -28.53 7.62
C LEU A 565 5.87 -29.35 6.83
N VAL A 566 5.84 -30.68 6.97
CA VAL A 566 6.58 -31.60 6.08
C VAL A 566 5.78 -31.79 4.79
N LEU A 567 6.39 -31.43 3.66
CA LEU A 567 5.77 -31.44 2.33
C LEU A 567 5.91 -32.82 1.66
N MET A 568 7.11 -33.40 1.79
CA MET A 568 7.51 -34.67 1.19
C MET A 568 8.75 -35.25 1.89
N TYR A 569 9.02 -36.51 1.62
CA TYR A 569 10.26 -37.20 1.94
C TYR A 569 10.98 -37.60 0.64
N GLU A 570 12.30 -37.49 0.63
CA GLU A 570 13.15 -38.01 -0.43
C GLU A 570 13.92 -39.23 0.10
N ILE A 571 13.85 -40.35 -0.61
CA ILE A 571 14.61 -41.57 -0.34
C ILE A 571 15.67 -41.69 -1.43
N LYS A 572 16.91 -41.95 -1.05
CA LYS A 572 17.98 -42.36 -1.97
C LYS A 572 18.44 -43.76 -1.64
N PHE A 573 18.54 -44.59 -2.66
CA PHE A 573 18.97 -45.97 -2.54
C PHE A 573 19.90 -46.35 -3.69
N LYS A 574 20.88 -47.22 -3.42
CA LYS A 574 21.76 -47.80 -4.45
C LYS A 574 22.15 -49.23 -4.09
N LEU A 575 22.17 -50.10 -5.10
CA LEU A 575 22.93 -51.34 -5.07
C LEU A 575 24.42 -50.96 -5.11
N ALA A 576 25.30 -51.73 -4.47
CA ALA A 576 26.73 -51.39 -4.37
C ALA A 576 27.45 -51.22 -5.73
N SER A 577 26.87 -51.74 -6.82
CA SER A 577 27.36 -51.67 -8.21
C SER A 577 26.57 -50.71 -9.13
N GLU A 578 25.56 -49.99 -8.62
CA GLU A 578 24.68 -49.11 -9.42
C GLU A 578 24.77 -47.61 -9.01
N SER A 579 24.25 -46.74 -9.88
CA SER A 579 24.00 -45.33 -9.57
C SER A 579 22.90 -45.13 -8.52
N GLU A 580 22.94 -44.01 -7.78
CA GLU A 580 21.87 -43.66 -6.83
C GLU A 580 20.52 -43.46 -7.53
N LYS A 581 19.53 -44.27 -7.12
CA LYS A 581 18.12 -44.17 -7.46
C LYS A 581 17.42 -43.30 -6.40
N HIS A 582 16.42 -42.54 -6.82
CA HIS A 582 15.68 -41.60 -5.97
C HIS A 582 14.20 -41.96 -6.01
N GLU A 583 13.54 -41.99 -4.84
CA GLU A 583 12.08 -42.14 -4.70
C GLU A 583 11.52 -40.95 -3.91
N CYS A 584 10.32 -40.50 -4.26
CA CYS A 584 9.64 -39.37 -3.63
C CYS A 584 8.33 -39.80 -2.97
N VAL A 585 8.11 -39.41 -1.72
CA VAL A 585 6.90 -39.74 -0.96
C VAL A 585 6.28 -38.45 -0.45
N SER A 586 5.08 -38.10 -0.93
CA SER A 586 4.37 -36.90 -0.46
C SER A 586 3.90 -37.04 0.99
N GLY A 587 3.67 -35.92 1.68
CA GLY A 587 3.11 -35.94 3.03
C GLY A 587 1.80 -36.75 3.13
N GLN A 588 0.95 -36.68 2.10
CA GLN A 588 -0.30 -37.43 2.00
C GLN A 588 -0.09 -38.95 1.84
N MET A 589 0.86 -39.36 1.00
CA MET A 589 1.23 -40.76 0.83
C MET A 589 1.85 -41.33 2.12
N TYR A 590 2.69 -40.55 2.79
CA TYR A 590 3.26 -40.93 4.08
C TYR A 590 2.23 -40.98 5.20
N GLN A 591 1.25 -40.06 5.26
CA GLN A 591 0.17 -40.09 6.26
C GLN A 591 -0.70 -41.35 6.13
N THR A 592 -0.94 -41.81 4.91
CA THR A 592 -1.75 -43.02 4.62
C THR A 592 -0.98 -44.33 4.74
N GLN A 593 0.31 -44.37 4.36
CA GLN A 593 1.10 -45.61 4.32
C GLN A 593 2.13 -45.75 5.46
N ARG A 594 2.48 -44.66 6.14
CA ARG A 594 3.53 -44.57 7.19
C ARG A 594 4.89 -45.15 6.76
N GLY A 595 5.20 -45.01 5.47
CA GLY A 595 6.36 -45.60 4.81
C GLY A 595 6.24 -45.54 3.29
N VAL A 596 7.05 -46.33 2.58
CA VAL A 596 6.97 -46.52 1.12
C VAL A 596 7.42 -47.92 0.71
N ARG A 597 6.78 -48.48 -0.32
CA ARG A 597 7.19 -49.74 -0.96
C ARG A 597 8.16 -49.46 -2.13
N LEU A 598 9.45 -49.68 -1.92
CA LEU A 598 10.38 -49.84 -3.04
C LEU A 598 10.09 -51.18 -3.73
N SER A 599 10.03 -51.18 -5.06
CA SER A 599 9.69 -52.35 -5.88
C SER A 599 10.60 -52.45 -7.11
N ASN A 600 10.59 -53.60 -7.78
CA ASN A 600 11.50 -53.94 -8.89
C ASN A 600 12.99 -53.83 -8.46
N LEU A 601 13.30 -54.27 -7.24
CA LEU A 601 14.67 -54.34 -6.75
C LEU A 601 15.35 -55.61 -7.30
N SER A 602 16.60 -55.47 -7.76
CA SER A 602 17.43 -56.62 -8.12
C SER A 602 17.96 -57.30 -6.85
N PRO A 603 18.26 -58.60 -6.83
CA PRO A 603 18.90 -59.23 -5.67
C PRO A 603 20.24 -58.57 -5.29
N GLY A 604 20.53 -58.45 -3.99
CA GLY A 604 21.77 -57.87 -3.46
C GLY A 604 21.59 -56.88 -2.30
N ASN A 605 22.71 -56.26 -1.90
CA ASN A 605 22.77 -55.30 -0.77
C ASN A 605 22.56 -53.86 -1.25
N TYR A 606 21.51 -53.20 -0.77
CA TYR A 606 21.25 -51.79 -1.02
C TYR A 606 21.54 -50.93 0.21
N SER A 607 22.27 -49.84 0.00
CA SER A 607 22.40 -48.76 0.99
C SER A 607 21.29 -47.73 0.78
N VAL A 608 20.54 -47.41 1.83
CA VAL A 608 19.36 -46.52 1.80
C VAL A 608 19.51 -45.36 2.78
N ARG A 609 19.04 -44.17 2.40
CA ARG A 609 18.91 -43.00 3.27
C ARG A 609 17.63 -42.23 2.98
N VAL A 610 17.01 -41.65 3.99
CA VAL A 610 15.78 -40.85 3.89
C VAL A 610 16.06 -39.43 4.41
N ARG A 611 15.36 -38.43 3.88
CA ARG A 611 15.23 -37.11 4.51
C ARG A 611 13.80 -36.58 4.39
N ALA A 612 13.37 -35.76 5.34
CA ALA A 612 12.17 -34.96 5.21
C ALA A 612 12.49 -33.62 4.53
N ILE A 613 11.49 -33.01 3.89
CA ILE A 613 11.56 -31.65 3.34
C ILE A 613 10.37 -30.85 3.90
N SER A 614 10.67 -29.76 4.59
CA SER A 614 9.71 -28.87 5.24
C SER A 614 9.47 -27.59 4.44
N LEU A 615 8.55 -26.74 4.92
CA LEU A 615 8.39 -25.36 4.44
C LEU A 615 9.65 -24.49 4.66
N ALA A 616 10.57 -24.86 5.56
CA ALA A 616 11.85 -24.17 5.75
C ALA A 616 12.97 -24.70 4.84
N GLY A 617 12.89 -25.95 4.39
CA GLY A 617 13.86 -26.54 3.49
C GLY A 617 14.12 -28.02 3.75
N ASN A 618 15.34 -28.47 3.44
CA ASN A 618 15.72 -29.87 3.57
C ASN A 618 16.17 -30.22 4.99
N GLY A 619 15.56 -31.23 5.61
CA GLY A 619 16.12 -31.88 6.80
C GLY A 619 17.37 -32.69 6.48
N SER A 620 18.06 -33.13 7.53
CA SER A 620 19.25 -33.99 7.44
C SER A 620 18.91 -35.36 6.85
N TRP A 621 19.90 -35.98 6.20
CA TRP A 621 19.82 -37.40 5.84
C TRP A 621 19.91 -38.26 7.09
N THR A 622 19.09 -39.30 7.17
CA THR A 622 19.24 -40.38 8.16
C THR A 622 20.61 -41.06 8.01
N HIS A 623 21.02 -41.77 9.07
CA HIS A 623 22.05 -42.79 8.94
C HIS A 623 21.69 -43.79 7.82
N ILE A 624 22.73 -44.37 7.21
CA ILE A 624 22.57 -45.35 6.13
C ILE A 624 21.98 -46.63 6.72
N LEU A 625 20.92 -47.12 6.08
CA LEU A 625 20.28 -48.40 6.35
C LEU A 625 20.64 -49.36 5.23
N ASP A 626 21.27 -50.48 5.56
CA ASP A 626 21.53 -51.56 4.60
C ASP A 626 20.36 -52.56 4.59
N LEU A 627 19.86 -52.89 3.39
CA LEU A 627 18.85 -53.92 3.17
C LEU A 627 19.33 -54.96 2.15
N TYR A 628 18.81 -56.19 2.28
CA TYR A 628 19.18 -57.31 1.42
C TYR A 628 17.97 -57.86 0.67
N VAL A 629 18.11 -58.00 -0.64
CA VAL A 629 17.08 -58.50 -1.57
C VAL A 629 17.51 -59.90 -2.03
N ALA A 630 16.66 -60.91 -1.83
CA ALA A 630 17.04 -62.32 -1.95
C ALA A 630 16.89 -62.89 -3.37
N GLU A 631 17.73 -63.88 -3.72
CA GLU A 631 17.69 -64.52 -5.04
C GLU A 631 16.55 -65.55 -5.19
N ARG A 632 15.73 -65.39 -6.23
CA ARG A 632 14.57 -66.24 -6.56
C ARG A 632 14.91 -67.67 -7.04
N TYR A 633 16.18 -68.06 -7.10
CA TYR A 633 16.66 -69.06 -8.08
C TYR A 633 16.57 -70.56 -7.69
N GLN A 634 16.44 -70.94 -6.41
CA GLN A 634 16.53 -72.37 -6.05
C GLN A 634 15.29 -73.22 -6.41
N ASN A 635 14.08 -72.70 -6.17
CA ASN A 635 12.85 -73.51 -6.26
C ASN A 635 12.56 -74.01 -7.69
N ILE A 636 12.90 -73.20 -8.71
CA ILE A 636 12.65 -73.52 -10.12
C ILE A 636 13.60 -74.63 -10.61
N LEU A 637 14.87 -74.62 -10.19
CA LEU A 637 15.85 -75.64 -10.58
C LEU A 637 15.48 -77.03 -10.04
N PHE A 638 15.05 -77.12 -8.78
CA PHE A 638 14.62 -78.41 -8.22
C PHE A 638 13.37 -78.97 -8.93
N ALA A 639 12.40 -78.12 -9.27
CA ALA A 639 11.24 -78.55 -10.06
C ALA A 639 11.67 -79.10 -11.44
N MET A 640 12.53 -78.37 -12.15
CA MET A 640 13.04 -78.77 -13.49
C MET A 640 13.85 -80.08 -13.48
N ILE A 641 14.44 -80.48 -12.34
CA ILE A 641 15.21 -81.73 -12.21
C ILE A 641 14.31 -82.89 -11.74
N PHE A 642 13.51 -82.70 -10.68
CA PHE A 642 12.76 -83.81 -10.09
C PHE A 642 11.51 -84.23 -10.89
N ILE A 643 10.84 -83.30 -11.58
CA ILE A 643 9.66 -83.60 -12.40
C ILE A 643 9.96 -84.61 -13.53
N PRO A 644 10.98 -84.41 -14.41
CA PRO A 644 11.28 -85.38 -15.46
C PRO A 644 11.77 -86.73 -14.90
N ILE A 645 12.49 -86.74 -13.78
CA ILE A 645 12.91 -88.00 -13.13
C ILE A 645 11.69 -88.80 -12.64
N ALA A 646 10.72 -88.14 -12.02
CA ALA A 646 9.47 -88.78 -11.59
C ALA A 646 8.65 -89.31 -12.77
N ILE A 647 8.56 -88.56 -13.87
CA ILE A 647 7.87 -88.98 -15.10
C ILE A 647 8.53 -90.22 -15.71
N VAL A 648 9.86 -90.24 -15.83
CA VAL A 648 10.60 -91.41 -16.35
C VAL A 648 10.38 -92.64 -15.45
N PHE A 649 10.42 -92.48 -14.12
CA PHE A 649 10.14 -93.57 -13.19
C PHE A 649 8.71 -94.13 -13.33
N PHE A 650 7.72 -93.25 -13.51
CA PHE A 650 6.32 -93.64 -13.72
C PHE A 650 6.12 -94.36 -15.06
N ILE A 651 6.81 -93.93 -16.13
CA ILE A 651 6.81 -94.63 -17.43
C ILE A 651 7.43 -96.02 -17.30
N CYS A 652 8.54 -96.17 -16.58
CA CYS A 652 9.16 -97.48 -16.33
C CYS A 652 8.23 -98.45 -15.55
N LEU A 653 7.46 -97.93 -14.58
CA LEU A 653 6.44 -98.71 -13.87
C LEU A 653 5.26 -99.10 -14.78
N LEU A 654 4.79 -98.19 -15.64
CA LEU A 654 3.75 -98.50 -16.63
C LEU A 654 4.20 -99.55 -17.67
N VAL A 655 5.42 -99.43 -18.19
CA VAL A 655 5.98 -100.38 -19.16
C VAL A 655 6.16 -101.77 -18.53
N THR A 656 6.66 -101.86 -17.30
CA THR A 656 6.80 -103.14 -16.60
C THR A 656 5.43 -103.78 -16.29
N MET A 657 4.43 -102.99 -15.87
CA MET A 657 3.04 -103.47 -15.78
C MET A 657 2.49 -103.98 -17.11
N LEU A 658 2.66 -103.23 -18.21
CA LEU A 658 2.19 -103.63 -19.54
C LEU A 658 2.88 -104.91 -20.04
N VAL A 659 4.16 -105.09 -19.76
CA VAL A 659 4.88 -106.34 -20.09
C VAL A 659 4.34 -107.52 -19.26
N VAL A 660 4.06 -107.34 -17.97
CA VAL A 660 3.43 -108.39 -17.13
C VAL A 660 2.02 -108.73 -17.61
N LEU A 661 1.20 -107.73 -17.95
CA LEU A 661 -0.16 -107.93 -18.45
C LEU A 661 -0.17 -108.61 -19.83
N ASN A 662 0.68 -108.18 -20.78
CA ASN A 662 0.78 -108.82 -22.09
C ASN A 662 1.35 -110.24 -22.00
N LYS A 663 2.34 -110.49 -21.12
CA LYS A 663 2.84 -111.86 -20.86
C LYS A 663 1.78 -112.76 -20.23
N LYS A 664 0.81 -112.20 -19.50
CA LYS A 664 -0.35 -112.92 -18.94
C LYS A 664 -1.54 -113.06 -19.93
N ARG A 665 -1.57 -112.27 -21.01
CA ARG A 665 -2.68 -112.21 -21.99
C ARG A 665 -2.34 -112.77 -23.38
N ASN A 666 -1.20 -113.45 -23.54
CA ASN A 666 -0.78 -114.04 -24.82
C ASN A 666 -0.78 -115.58 -24.78
N SER A 667 -1.92 -116.15 -24.38
CA SER A 667 -2.16 -117.61 -24.39
C SER A 667 -3.63 -117.94 -24.65
N ASP A 668 -4.27 -117.27 -25.62
CA ASP A 668 -5.32 -117.91 -26.43
C ASP A 668 -5.61 -117.19 -27.77
N ARG A 669 -6.20 -117.95 -28.68
CA ARG A 669 -6.31 -117.79 -30.15
C ARG A 669 -6.60 -116.39 -30.74
N LEU A 670 -5.64 -115.93 -31.55
CA LEU A 670 -5.76 -115.58 -32.98
C LEU A 670 -7.19 -115.46 -33.59
N GLY A 671 -7.50 -114.31 -34.21
CA GLY A 671 -8.61 -114.13 -35.16
C GLY A 671 -8.61 -112.75 -35.83
N ASN A 672 -8.70 -112.69 -37.16
CA ASN A 672 -8.66 -111.43 -37.92
C ASN A 672 -10.02 -110.72 -37.98
N GLY A 673 -10.02 -109.38 -37.94
CA GLY A 673 -11.16 -108.52 -38.26
C GLY A 673 -10.67 -107.20 -38.87
N VAL A 674 -11.34 -106.72 -39.92
CA VAL A 674 -10.89 -105.57 -40.75
C VAL A 674 -12.09 -104.69 -41.10
N LEU A 675 -11.92 -103.37 -40.99
CA LEU A 675 -12.91 -102.30 -41.26
C LEU A 675 -14.12 -102.30 -40.28
N TYR A 676 -14.79 -101.19 -40.01
CA TYR A 676 -14.86 -99.91 -40.74
C TYR A 676 -14.19 -98.72 -40.02
N ALA A 677 -13.78 -97.73 -40.81
CA ALA A 677 -13.47 -96.39 -40.33
C ALA A 677 -14.60 -95.42 -40.74
N SER A 678 -15.50 -95.10 -39.81
CA SER A 678 -16.44 -93.98 -39.94
C SER A 678 -15.90 -92.81 -39.10
N VAL A 679 -15.15 -91.91 -39.74
CA VAL A 679 -14.69 -90.68 -39.08
C VAL A 679 -15.91 -89.78 -38.88
N ASN A 680 -16.19 -89.34 -37.65
CA ASN A 680 -17.25 -88.37 -37.40
C ASN A 680 -16.84 -87.01 -38.03
N PRO A 681 -17.59 -86.42 -38.97
CA PRO A 681 -17.15 -85.24 -39.71
C PRO A 681 -16.89 -83.98 -38.85
N GLU A 682 -17.55 -83.88 -37.69
CA GLU A 682 -17.70 -82.62 -36.94
C GLU A 682 -16.43 -82.15 -36.19
N TYR A 683 -15.37 -82.96 -36.12
CA TYR A 683 -14.12 -82.56 -35.43
C TYR A 683 -13.10 -81.85 -36.31
N PHE A 684 -13.35 -81.65 -37.61
CA PHE A 684 -12.40 -80.98 -38.51
C PHE A 684 -12.72 -79.51 -38.79
N SER A 685 -14.01 -79.13 -38.82
CA SER A 685 -14.43 -77.75 -39.14
C SER A 685 -14.16 -76.74 -38.03
N ALA A 686 -14.56 -77.04 -36.79
CA ALA A 686 -14.48 -76.10 -35.67
C ALA A 686 -13.05 -75.66 -35.30
N ALA A 687 -12.04 -76.46 -35.66
CA ALA A 687 -10.64 -76.13 -35.45
C ALA A 687 -10.09 -75.10 -36.46
N GLU A 688 -10.64 -75.08 -37.69
CA GLU A 688 -10.14 -74.26 -38.79
C GLU A 688 -10.67 -72.81 -38.69
N SER A 689 -11.97 -72.64 -38.40
CA SER A 689 -12.60 -71.32 -38.16
C SER A 689 -11.89 -70.55 -37.04
N ALA A 690 -11.63 -71.21 -35.91
CA ALA A 690 -10.97 -70.60 -34.75
C ALA A 690 -9.50 -70.21 -35.04
N PHE A 691 -8.79 -71.01 -35.84
CA PHE A 691 -7.39 -70.75 -36.20
C PHE A 691 -7.23 -69.51 -37.08
N GLU A 692 -8.10 -69.32 -38.08
CA GLU A 692 -8.07 -68.12 -38.92
C GLU A 692 -8.49 -66.86 -38.15
N LEU A 693 -9.47 -66.95 -37.24
CA LEU A 693 -9.83 -65.82 -36.37
C LEU A 693 -8.64 -65.36 -35.52
N MET A 694 -7.85 -66.30 -34.97
CA MET A 694 -6.60 -65.98 -34.26
C MET A 694 -5.54 -65.36 -35.18
N ARG A 695 -5.39 -65.87 -36.42
CA ARG A 695 -4.43 -65.35 -37.40
C ARG A 695 -4.73 -63.93 -37.86
N MET A 696 -6.01 -63.53 -37.90
CA MET A 696 -6.41 -62.14 -38.16
C MET A 696 -6.19 -61.23 -36.94
N CYS A 697 -6.54 -61.69 -35.73
CA CYS A 697 -6.38 -60.90 -34.50
C CYS A 697 -4.92 -60.66 -34.09
N TRP A 698 -3.98 -61.54 -34.47
CA TRP A 698 -2.54 -61.42 -34.16
C TRP A 698 -1.69 -60.77 -35.25
N GLN A 699 -2.28 -60.06 -36.22
CA GLN A 699 -1.51 -59.28 -37.19
C GLN A 699 -0.59 -58.26 -36.51
N TYR A 700 0.67 -58.16 -36.97
CA TYR A 700 1.70 -57.32 -36.34
C TYR A 700 1.33 -55.82 -36.38
N ASN A 701 0.77 -55.35 -37.50
CA ASN A 701 0.28 -53.99 -37.65
C ASN A 701 -1.12 -53.85 -37.01
N PRO A 702 -1.33 -52.97 -36.00
CA PRO A 702 -2.63 -52.77 -35.37
C PRO A 702 -3.74 -52.35 -36.33
N LYS A 703 -3.41 -51.64 -37.42
CA LYS A 703 -4.38 -51.21 -38.45
C LYS A 703 -4.81 -52.32 -39.42
N MET A 704 -4.23 -53.52 -39.32
CA MET A 704 -4.55 -54.69 -40.15
C MET A 704 -5.31 -55.78 -39.37
N ARG A 705 -5.73 -55.49 -38.13
CA ARG A 705 -6.57 -56.38 -37.32
C ARG A 705 -8.04 -56.05 -37.56
N PRO A 706 -8.93 -57.06 -37.63
CA PRO A 706 -10.36 -56.81 -37.79
C PRO A 706 -10.92 -56.07 -36.57
N SER A 707 -11.87 -55.17 -36.81
CA SER A 707 -12.65 -54.49 -35.77
C SER A 707 -13.61 -55.45 -35.07
N PHE A 708 -14.13 -55.06 -33.91
CA PHE A 708 -15.14 -55.82 -33.18
C PHE A 708 -16.37 -56.17 -34.04
N VAL A 709 -16.82 -55.23 -34.89
CA VAL A 709 -17.96 -55.44 -35.79
C VAL A 709 -17.63 -56.49 -36.85
N GLU A 710 -16.45 -56.43 -37.46
CA GLU A 710 -16.01 -57.42 -38.46
C GLU A 710 -15.86 -58.82 -37.84
N ILE A 711 -15.26 -58.93 -36.65
CA ILE A 711 -15.13 -60.20 -35.91
C ILE A 711 -16.51 -60.83 -35.69
N ILE A 712 -17.46 -60.10 -35.08
CA ILE A 712 -18.81 -60.63 -34.84
C ILE A 712 -19.52 -60.96 -36.16
N SER A 713 -19.37 -60.14 -37.20
CA SER A 713 -20.00 -60.40 -38.51
C SER A 713 -19.53 -61.72 -39.17
N SER A 714 -18.31 -62.18 -38.87
CA SER A 714 -17.72 -63.40 -39.43
C SER A 714 -18.16 -64.69 -38.72
N ILE A 715 -18.67 -64.60 -37.49
CA ILE A 715 -19.12 -65.75 -36.68
C ILE A 715 -20.62 -65.71 -36.36
N LYS A 716 -21.33 -64.64 -36.76
CA LYS A 716 -22.73 -64.35 -36.38
C LYS A 716 -23.71 -65.52 -36.59
N ASP A 717 -23.46 -66.35 -37.61
CA ASP A 717 -24.34 -67.46 -38.01
C ASP A 717 -24.06 -68.75 -37.21
N GLU A 718 -22.99 -68.76 -36.39
CA GLU A 718 -22.63 -69.80 -35.42
C GLU A 718 -22.97 -69.42 -33.95
N LEU A 719 -23.47 -68.19 -33.70
CA LEU A 719 -23.80 -67.70 -32.35
C LEU A 719 -25.18 -68.17 -31.89
N GLU A 720 -25.34 -68.35 -30.56
CA GLU A 720 -26.63 -68.69 -29.97
C GLU A 720 -27.67 -67.58 -30.24
N PRO A 721 -28.95 -67.90 -30.57
CA PRO A 721 -29.98 -66.89 -30.87
C PRO A 721 -30.16 -65.80 -29.80
N SER A 722 -29.91 -66.14 -28.53
CA SER A 722 -29.89 -65.21 -27.39
C SER A 722 -28.98 -63.99 -27.61
N PHE A 723 -27.88 -64.16 -28.33
CA PHE A 723 -26.92 -63.09 -28.64
C PHE A 723 -27.55 -61.96 -29.45
N SER A 724 -28.58 -62.26 -30.27
CA SER A 724 -29.30 -61.23 -31.03
C SER A 724 -30.11 -60.26 -30.16
N GLU A 725 -30.52 -60.70 -28.97
CA GLU A 725 -31.35 -59.91 -28.03
C GLU A 725 -30.52 -59.03 -27.09
N VAL A 726 -29.24 -59.38 -26.86
CA VAL A 726 -28.40 -58.74 -25.81
C VAL A 726 -27.10 -58.10 -26.31
N SER A 727 -26.73 -58.25 -27.59
CA SER A 727 -25.45 -57.75 -28.09
C SER A 727 -25.53 -56.35 -28.71
N PHE A 728 -24.51 -55.53 -28.43
CA PHE A 728 -24.30 -54.22 -29.05
C PHE A 728 -24.29 -54.29 -30.60
N PHE A 729 -23.83 -55.41 -31.18
CA PHE A 729 -23.74 -55.57 -32.63
C PHE A 729 -25.10 -55.40 -33.36
N TYR A 730 -26.20 -55.82 -32.72
CA TYR A 730 -27.56 -55.67 -33.25
C TYR A 730 -28.32 -54.46 -32.67
N SER A 731 -27.72 -53.65 -31.79
CA SER A 731 -28.37 -52.46 -31.22
C SER A 731 -28.49 -51.32 -32.23
N ALA A 732 -29.40 -50.38 -31.96
CA ALA A 732 -29.58 -49.19 -32.79
C ALA A 732 -28.33 -48.27 -32.84
N ASP A 733 -27.47 -48.36 -31.82
CA ASP A 733 -26.29 -47.52 -31.60
C ASP A 733 -25.08 -47.98 -32.45
N ASN A 734 -25.12 -49.19 -33.01
CA ASN A 734 -24.09 -49.73 -33.91
C ASN A 734 -24.29 -49.33 -35.39
N LYS A 735 -25.08 -48.28 -35.67
CA LYS A 735 -25.24 -47.71 -37.01
C LYS A 735 -24.16 -46.65 -37.27
N PRO A 736 -23.43 -46.70 -38.40
CA PRO A 736 -22.43 -45.69 -38.73
C PRO A 736 -23.11 -44.35 -38.99
N ALA A 737 -22.56 -43.27 -38.42
CA ALA A 737 -22.93 -41.92 -38.81
C ALA A 737 -22.45 -41.61 -40.23
N GLU A 738 -23.28 -40.95 -41.03
CA GLU A 738 -22.90 -40.52 -42.39
C GLU A 738 -21.75 -39.49 -42.32
N ALA A 739 -20.63 -39.81 -42.95
CA ALA A 739 -19.48 -38.91 -43.02
C ALA A 739 -19.64 -37.94 -44.20
N PRO A 740 -19.67 -36.61 -43.97
CA PRO A 740 -19.63 -35.63 -45.06
C PRO A 740 -18.28 -35.71 -45.79
N GLN A 741 -18.29 -35.79 -47.12
CA GLN A 741 -17.08 -35.57 -47.92
C GLN A 741 -16.82 -34.07 -48.12
N PRO A 742 -15.55 -33.63 -48.23
CA PRO A 742 -15.16 -32.22 -48.25
C PRO A 742 -15.17 -31.62 -49.67
N HIS A 743 -15.07 -30.28 -49.79
CA HIS A 743 -13.99 -29.65 -50.57
C HIS A 743 -13.96 -28.09 -50.49
N ILE A 744 -12.74 -27.57 -50.23
CA ILE A 744 -12.13 -26.32 -50.75
C ILE A 744 -12.58 -24.93 -50.22
N ASP A 745 -11.61 -24.01 -50.32
CA ASP A 745 -11.44 -22.71 -49.66
C ASP A 745 -12.25 -21.51 -50.18
N LYS A 746 -12.10 -20.43 -49.40
CA LYS A 746 -12.52 -19.03 -49.64
C LYS A 746 -12.31 -18.52 -51.08
N LEU A 747 -13.27 -17.73 -51.56
CA LEU A 747 -13.02 -16.32 -51.90
C LEU A 747 -14.31 -15.47 -51.89
N ASP A 748 -14.14 -14.15 -51.85
CA ASP A 748 -15.06 -13.06 -52.22
C ASP A 748 -16.52 -12.98 -51.66
N ASN A 749 -16.65 -12.17 -50.60
CA ASN A 749 -17.18 -10.78 -50.62
C ASN A 749 -18.63 -10.44 -51.07
N VAL A 750 -19.11 -9.30 -50.56
CA VAL A 750 -20.27 -8.43 -50.88
C VAL A 750 -21.74 -8.89 -50.64
N ASP A 751 -22.39 -8.05 -49.82
CA ASP A 751 -23.73 -7.44 -49.95
C ASP A 751 -25.06 -8.21 -49.71
N ASP A 752 -25.76 -7.69 -48.68
CA ASP A 752 -27.15 -7.21 -48.68
C ASP A 752 -28.40 -8.09 -48.38
N ILE A 753 -29.16 -7.57 -47.41
CA ILE A 753 -30.62 -7.28 -47.44
C ILE A 753 -31.68 -8.30 -46.93
N LEU A 754 -32.36 -7.82 -45.87
CA LEU A 754 -33.75 -8.03 -45.40
C LEU A 754 -34.27 -9.38 -44.85
N LEU A 755 -35.20 -9.18 -43.88
CA LEU A 755 -36.46 -9.88 -43.51
C LEU A 755 -36.79 -11.27 -44.12
N ASP A 756 -37.55 -12.16 -43.44
CA ASP A 756 -38.61 -11.86 -42.48
C ASP A 756 -38.91 -12.97 -41.44
N THR A 757 -39.61 -12.56 -40.39
CA THR A 757 -40.47 -13.34 -39.48
C THR A 757 -41.82 -13.74 -40.12
N PRO A 758 -42.77 -14.41 -39.41
CA PRO A 758 -42.68 -15.44 -38.35
C PRO A 758 -43.53 -16.69 -38.73
N SER A 759 -43.76 -17.63 -37.79
CA SER A 759 -45.14 -17.93 -37.30
C SER A 759 -45.23 -19.07 -36.27
N SER A 760 -46.31 -19.03 -35.49
CA SER A 760 -46.56 -19.81 -34.26
C SER A 760 -47.31 -21.13 -34.45
N SER A 761 -47.14 -22.05 -33.50
CA SER A 761 -48.07 -23.17 -33.25
C SER A 761 -48.41 -23.28 -31.73
N SER A 762 -49.19 -24.30 -31.35
CA SER A 762 -49.98 -24.34 -30.11
C SER A 762 -50.43 -25.77 -29.77
N SER A 763 -50.80 -26.18 -28.55
CA SER A 763 -50.68 -25.69 -27.15
C SER A 763 -51.35 -26.75 -26.24
N VAL A 764 -51.51 -26.54 -24.91
CA VAL A 764 -52.68 -26.97 -24.08
C VAL A 764 -52.46 -26.67 -22.57
N GLN A 765 -53.57 -26.48 -21.83
CA GLN A 765 -53.67 -26.18 -20.38
C GLN A 765 -54.78 -27.09 -19.74
N PRO A 766 -55.47 -26.86 -18.58
CA PRO A 766 -55.77 -25.65 -17.76
C PRO A 766 -55.17 -25.78 -16.32
N GLN A 767 -55.71 -25.39 -15.14
CA GLN A 767 -56.93 -24.77 -14.54
C GLN A 767 -56.48 -24.26 -13.12
N GLN A 768 -57.08 -23.34 -12.34
CA GLN A 768 -58.06 -22.25 -12.53
C GLN A 768 -57.96 -21.26 -11.32
N THR A 769 -58.85 -20.27 -11.21
CA THR A 769 -58.92 -19.27 -10.10
C THR A 769 -60.38 -18.88 -9.76
N PRO A 770 -60.61 -18.03 -8.74
CA PRO A 770 -60.97 -16.59 -8.96
C PRO A 770 -60.19 -15.61 -8.03
N VAL A 771 -60.05 -14.27 -8.20
CA VAL A 771 -60.61 -13.18 -9.07
C VAL A 771 -61.65 -12.24 -8.41
N SER A 772 -61.20 -11.09 -7.87
CA SER A 772 -61.96 -9.85 -7.49
C SER A 772 -61.02 -8.82 -6.79
N GLN A 773 -61.26 -7.49 -6.67
CA GLN A 773 -61.98 -6.48 -7.48
C GLN A 773 -61.63 -5.03 -6.97
N GLN A 774 -62.00 -3.97 -7.71
CA GLN A 774 -62.11 -2.53 -7.31
C GLN A 774 -60.83 -1.66 -7.20
N THR A 775 -61.01 -0.35 -6.96
CA THR A 775 -60.40 0.78 -7.73
C THR A 775 -59.92 2.00 -6.87
N PRO A 776 -59.21 3.01 -7.43
CA PRO A 776 -58.38 3.98 -6.69
C PRO A 776 -59.07 5.33 -6.34
N PRO A 777 -58.35 6.35 -5.81
CA PRO A 777 -57.75 7.39 -6.68
C PRO A 777 -56.41 8.00 -6.18
N SER A 778 -55.87 8.96 -6.95
CA SER A 778 -54.65 9.77 -6.71
C SER A 778 -54.96 11.25 -6.38
N PRO A 779 -53.93 12.10 -6.17
CA PRO A 779 -53.99 13.46 -6.71
C PRO A 779 -52.69 14.03 -7.34
N SER A 780 -52.91 15.07 -8.16
CA SER A 780 -52.03 16.09 -8.78
C SER A 780 -50.88 16.65 -7.92
N SER A 781 -49.71 17.12 -8.40
CA SER A 781 -49.25 17.80 -9.64
C SER A 781 -49.45 19.33 -9.71
N GLU A 782 -48.38 20.14 -9.75
CA GLU A 782 -48.32 21.46 -10.45
C GLU A 782 -46.92 22.13 -10.47
N THR A 783 -46.71 23.05 -11.43
CA THR A 783 -45.60 24.03 -11.65
C THR A 783 -46.09 25.10 -12.65
N PRO A 784 -45.41 26.25 -12.90
CA PRO A 784 -44.42 27.02 -12.12
C PRO A 784 -45.09 28.36 -11.63
N PRO A 785 -44.50 29.59 -11.62
CA PRO A 785 -43.85 30.29 -12.75
C PRO A 785 -42.62 31.18 -12.38
N ALA A 786 -42.10 31.91 -13.37
CA ALA A 786 -41.22 33.07 -13.20
C ALA A 786 -41.90 34.36 -13.72
N PRO A 787 -41.39 35.55 -13.38
CA PRO A 787 -41.32 36.61 -14.40
C PRO A 787 -40.00 37.41 -14.42
N SER A 788 -39.78 38.12 -15.52
CA SER A 788 -38.54 38.83 -15.89
C SER A 788 -38.74 40.35 -16.06
N ARG A 789 -37.66 41.16 -15.94
CA ARG A 789 -37.16 42.08 -17.01
C ARG A 789 -36.06 43.06 -16.56
N ALA A 790 -35.07 43.25 -17.44
CA ALA A 790 -34.33 44.48 -17.85
C ALA A 790 -33.79 45.48 -16.78
N ALA A 791 -32.68 46.22 -16.95
CA ALA A 791 -31.75 46.46 -18.07
C ALA A 791 -30.32 46.72 -17.50
N SER A 792 -29.28 47.32 -18.13
CA SER A 792 -29.04 47.93 -19.46
C SER A 792 -27.52 48.06 -19.70
N SER A 793 -27.05 48.02 -20.96
CA SER A 793 -25.71 48.49 -21.38
C SER A 793 -25.68 50.03 -21.55
N PRO A 794 -24.50 50.68 -21.71
CA PRO A 794 -23.87 50.80 -23.04
C PRO A 794 -22.31 50.70 -23.04
N SER A 795 -21.67 51.05 -24.16
CA SER A 795 -20.36 50.54 -24.60
C SER A 795 -19.34 51.60 -25.12
N SER A 796 -18.02 51.32 -24.96
CA SER A 796 -16.91 51.74 -25.87
C SER A 796 -16.64 53.27 -26.01
N PRO A 797 -15.68 53.79 -26.83
CA PRO A 797 -14.52 53.23 -27.58
C PRO A 797 -13.17 53.45 -26.82
N CYS A 798 -11.91 53.39 -27.31
CA CYS A 798 -11.20 53.33 -28.63
C CYS A 798 -10.11 52.21 -28.61
N THR A 799 -9.42 51.72 -29.65
CA THR A 799 -9.11 52.07 -31.07
C THR A 799 -7.90 52.99 -31.39
N SER A 800 -6.75 52.34 -31.64
CA SER A 800 -5.70 52.61 -32.67
C SER A 800 -4.93 53.95 -32.76
N THR A 801 -3.59 53.88 -32.67
CA THR A 801 -2.66 54.42 -33.70
C THR A 801 -1.26 53.74 -33.60
N ALA A 802 -0.38 53.88 -34.60
CA ALA A 802 0.90 53.12 -34.71
C ALA A 802 2.05 53.91 -35.42
N ALA A 803 3.33 53.61 -35.08
CA ALA A 803 4.51 53.98 -35.88
C ALA A 803 5.80 53.17 -35.54
N VAL A 804 6.48 52.69 -36.59
CA VAL A 804 7.96 52.52 -36.81
C VAL A 804 8.85 52.23 -35.58
N ASP A 805 9.58 51.12 -35.46
CA ASP A 805 10.52 50.43 -36.40
C ASP A 805 10.62 48.91 -36.05
N LYS A 806 11.34 47.95 -36.66
CA LYS A 806 12.28 47.88 -37.82
C LYS A 806 12.24 46.47 -38.48
N GLN A 807 13.34 46.00 -39.08
CA GLN A 807 13.59 44.71 -39.77
C GLN A 807 15.12 44.39 -39.74
N PRO A 808 15.68 43.23 -40.21
CA PRO A 808 15.17 42.35 -41.30
C PRO A 808 15.32 40.81 -41.16
N SER A 809 14.75 40.10 -42.15
CA SER A 809 15.11 38.75 -42.69
C SER A 809 14.94 37.48 -41.80
N SER A 810 14.56 36.31 -42.33
CA SER A 810 14.29 35.90 -43.74
C SER A 810 13.34 34.69 -43.86
N GLN A 811 12.51 34.69 -44.92
CA GLN A 811 12.07 33.56 -45.77
C GLN A 811 11.37 32.33 -45.11
N GLN A 812 10.06 32.12 -45.36
CA GLN A 812 9.46 31.32 -46.45
C GLN A 812 9.53 29.78 -46.21
N ALA A 813 8.54 28.96 -46.56
CA ALA A 813 7.36 29.18 -47.42
C ALA A 813 6.03 28.66 -46.78
N ALA A 814 4.91 28.76 -47.50
CA ALA A 814 3.56 28.40 -47.04
C ALA A 814 2.87 27.40 -47.98
N ASN A 815 1.78 26.76 -47.55
CA ASN A 815 0.47 26.83 -48.24
C ASN A 815 -0.65 25.99 -47.57
N GLY A 816 -1.81 26.64 -47.38
CA GLY A 816 -3.20 26.12 -47.37
C GLY A 816 -3.64 24.97 -46.43
N LEU A 817 -4.95 24.74 -46.20
CA LEU A 817 -6.17 25.57 -46.11
C LEU A 817 -7.40 24.63 -46.01
N SER A 818 -8.35 24.97 -45.13
CA SER A 818 -9.81 24.65 -45.19
C SER A 818 -10.35 23.22 -44.90
N GLY A 819 -11.58 23.17 -44.36
CA GLY A 819 -12.35 21.96 -43.98
C GLY A 819 -12.20 21.58 -42.49
N ALA A 820 -13.10 21.83 -41.52
CA ALA A 820 -14.53 22.17 -41.42
C ALA A 820 -15.48 20.98 -41.14
N GLY A 821 -16.15 21.02 -39.98
CA GLY A 821 -17.13 20.05 -39.46
C GLY A 821 -16.51 18.88 -38.65
N SER A 822 -17.21 18.17 -37.76
CA SER A 822 -18.29 18.53 -36.79
C SER A 822 -18.82 17.24 -36.12
N ASP A 823 -19.06 17.30 -34.80
CA ASP A 823 -19.98 16.44 -34.02
C ASP A 823 -19.65 14.97 -33.65
N ALA A 824 -20.40 14.53 -32.63
CA ALA A 824 -20.73 13.16 -32.22
C ALA A 824 -19.64 12.27 -31.57
N SER A 825 -19.52 12.36 -30.24
CA SER A 825 -18.97 11.27 -29.41
C SER A 825 -19.85 10.02 -29.46
N ALA A 826 -19.24 8.84 -29.68
CA ALA A 826 -19.88 7.54 -29.48
C ALA A 826 -19.04 6.65 -28.54
N ARG A 827 -19.69 5.92 -27.63
CA ARG A 827 -19.04 4.93 -26.76
C ARG A 827 -19.06 3.54 -27.41
N PRO A 828 -17.96 2.78 -27.37
CA PRO A 828 -18.02 1.32 -27.42
C PRO A 828 -18.70 0.74 -26.17
N SER A 829 -19.24 -0.48 -26.29
CA SER A 829 -19.94 -1.19 -25.23
C SER A 829 -19.01 -2.02 -24.33
N LEU A 830 -19.57 -2.49 -23.21
CA LEU A 830 -18.95 -3.44 -22.29
C LEU A 830 -18.83 -4.83 -22.95
N ASP A 831 -17.61 -5.24 -23.30
CA ASP A 831 -17.08 -6.61 -23.19
C ASP A 831 -15.68 -6.71 -23.84
N ASP A 832 -14.66 -6.21 -23.14
CA ASP A 832 -13.25 -6.63 -23.35
C ASP A 832 -12.40 -6.17 -22.15
N LEU A 833 -11.99 -7.11 -21.29
CA LEU A 833 -11.09 -6.85 -20.15
C LEU A 833 -10.10 -8.02 -20.00
N PRO A 834 -8.77 -7.77 -20.11
CA PRO A 834 -7.78 -8.81 -19.85
C PRO A 834 -7.74 -9.14 -18.33
N PRO A 835 -7.58 -10.42 -17.96
CA PRO A 835 -7.61 -10.84 -16.55
C PRO A 835 -6.40 -10.32 -15.75
N TYR A 836 -6.63 -10.06 -14.47
CA TYR A 836 -5.63 -9.54 -13.53
C TYR A 836 -4.37 -10.43 -13.44
N ALA A 837 -3.20 -9.83 -13.61
CA ALA A 837 -1.91 -10.48 -13.35
C ALA A 837 -1.35 -10.08 -11.97
N HIS A 838 -1.12 -11.06 -11.10
CA HIS A 838 -0.41 -10.84 -9.84
C HIS A 838 1.08 -10.60 -10.09
N MET A 839 1.61 -9.45 -9.66
CA MET A 839 3.05 -9.19 -9.71
C MET A 839 3.79 -9.87 -8.56
N ASN A 840 4.74 -10.76 -8.88
CA ASN A 840 5.90 -11.04 -8.04
C ASN A 840 6.99 -11.81 -8.80
N GLY A 841 8.27 -11.51 -8.51
CA GLY A 841 9.42 -12.28 -8.96
C GLY A 841 10.03 -11.90 -10.32
N GLY A 842 11.07 -11.07 -10.30
CA GLY A 842 11.88 -10.78 -11.50
C GLY A 842 12.72 -11.99 -11.95
N ARG A 843 12.90 -12.14 -13.26
CA ARG A 843 13.84 -13.12 -13.86
C ARG A 843 15.07 -12.41 -14.43
N LYS A 844 16.27 -12.86 -14.05
CA LYS A 844 17.52 -12.53 -14.74
C LYS A 844 17.87 -13.66 -15.73
N ASN A 845 18.54 -13.27 -16.82
CA ASN A 845 19.20 -14.12 -17.81
C ASN A 845 18.29 -14.99 -18.70
N GLU A 846 17.84 -14.42 -19.81
CA GLU A 846 17.66 -15.21 -21.05
C GLU A 846 18.02 -14.37 -22.29
N ARG A 847 18.14 -15.00 -23.46
CA ARG A 847 18.96 -14.52 -24.57
C ARG A 847 18.17 -13.63 -25.54
N ALA A 848 18.71 -12.46 -25.88
CA ALA A 848 18.01 -11.50 -26.74
C ALA A 848 17.83 -11.98 -28.19
N MET A 849 16.64 -11.75 -28.74
CA MET A 849 16.36 -11.66 -30.18
C MET A 849 15.70 -10.30 -30.47
N PRO A 850 15.86 -9.73 -31.68
CA PRO A 850 15.52 -8.33 -31.92
C PRO A 850 14.01 -8.08 -32.03
N LEU A 851 13.56 -6.95 -31.48
CA LEU A 851 12.23 -6.40 -31.74
C LEU A 851 12.18 -5.70 -33.10
N PRO A 852 11.04 -5.73 -33.82
CA PRO A 852 10.85 -4.95 -35.05
C PRO A 852 10.79 -3.45 -34.77
N GLN A 853 11.02 -2.65 -35.82
CA GLN A 853 11.07 -1.19 -35.72
C GLN A 853 9.69 -0.52 -35.66
N SER A 854 9.71 0.73 -35.18
CA SER A 854 8.59 1.67 -35.12
C SER A 854 7.86 1.86 -36.47
N SER A 855 6.54 2.05 -36.39
CA SER A 855 5.76 2.91 -37.28
C SER A 855 4.83 3.77 -36.43
N ALA A 856 4.90 5.09 -36.57
CA ALA A 856 4.20 6.04 -35.72
C ALA A 856 2.87 6.53 -36.29
N CYS A 857 1.97 6.96 -35.41
CA CYS A 857 1.13 8.15 -35.54
C CYS A 857 0.82 8.69 -34.14
#